data_AF-A0A0F9VP76-F1
#
_entry.id   AF-A0A0F9VP76-F1
#
_cell.length_a   1.000
_cell.length_b   1.000
_cell.length_c   1.000
_cell.angle_alpha   90.00
_cell.angle_beta   90.00
_cell.angle_gamma   90.00
#
_symmetry.space_group_name_H-M   'P 1'
#
loop_
_entity.id
_entity.type
_entity.pdbx_description
1 polymer ?
#
loop_
_entity_poly.entity_id
_entity_poly.type
_entity_poly.pdbx_seq_one_letter_code
_entity_poly.pdbx_strand_id
1 'polypeptide(L)'
;MISRRNFDIPPNPFQVERNELLNRSIINYIDSFSVEPYRIGELTTIFKEKDILLLGAPGVGKSSLIRLLVWDVLIEINENHRRKFDFLSEFLYVSDKTKKLPFFGIYINLNEDMNKDFYGTRLRSEEWMKLFFYYFSLFVISKFIYNIKQYTSKIQCNDVFLKEIKWEIGEVPQFISKTKNLTELNQKIKSKLIDIQNFLISFDSIQEKKKKLKFFSTEFFSISIENIINSLNVGFNRIILILDDLSWLPDQLIDSILSFFGRRYKNLEIKLSSRDKSFITDKVSKLDRRDLILIDFDYLLMNYRKKRFYNRMAEDIIKRRMSKKGYFFGNINEVFPSINQDKEADFYSNKINIIENDAFFINCIKKMSRLMKIEELLVDLLDLKIELKESLIIEKINEYKITNFIVTNAHISNIIYLIKIYEKLNEIKNPLDRKILEILTARKFNGNLSGSSLRNIFDILDKEIENIKKNKNLTKISLYLLAREATQLKLYSGLGDIVKISSFVIKDLLELLEVIFSKYISWQMKEYGSIFDNPIIPSKIQSEAIYEYAKKKIKINLLKSTKYGVVLYKFFEGLNEFFKDQFEIQASYQNGRSGFALSTLEECVKLKRSKIFSEALANSYLISKDISKGYEEHKKKSDYVFYLHRVICVFYGWPIALGGYKYTRYEDVMNFLLKGMIPPKKKIKQSLMNFIKRSDDI
;
A
#
# COMPACT_ATOMS: atom_id res chain seq x y z
N MET A 1 -14.36 -24.89 36.42
CA MET A 1 -13.39 -23.79 36.37
C MET A 1 -13.88 -22.74 35.40
N ILE A 2 -14.15 -21.55 35.93
CA ILE A 2 -14.73 -20.40 35.25
C ILE A 2 -13.59 -19.63 34.55
N SER A 3 -13.72 -19.34 33.27
CA SER A 3 -13.14 -18.13 32.67
C SER A 3 -14.05 -17.62 31.55
N ARG A 4 -15.00 -16.76 31.93
CA ARG A 4 -15.72 -15.85 31.04
C ARG A 4 -14.93 -14.54 30.89
N ARG A 5 -15.21 -13.84 29.78
CA ARG A 5 -15.00 -12.40 29.45
C ARG A 5 -13.64 -12.06 28.81
N ASN A 6 -13.53 -11.27 27.75
CA ASN A 6 -14.49 -10.50 26.96
C ASN A 6 -13.93 -10.19 25.56
N PHE A 7 -14.88 -9.96 24.64
CA PHE A 7 -14.79 -9.36 23.32
C PHE A 7 -13.70 -8.30 23.10
N ASP A 8 -13.24 -8.18 21.85
CA ASP A 8 -13.06 -6.87 21.22
C ASP A 8 -14.35 -6.07 21.43
N ILE A 9 -14.38 -5.31 22.51
CA ILE A 9 -15.35 -4.26 22.77
C ILE A 9 -15.12 -3.25 21.62
N PRO A 10 -16.07 -3.03 20.67
CA PRO A 10 -16.15 -1.72 20.05
C PRO A 10 -16.25 -0.73 21.22
N PRO A 11 -15.56 0.43 21.20
CA PRO A 11 -15.55 1.33 22.35
C PRO A 11 -16.96 1.40 22.93
N ASN A 12 -17.08 1.21 24.25
CA ASN A 12 -18.36 1.23 24.98
C ASN A 12 -19.26 2.32 24.35
N PRO A 13 -20.54 2.12 24.01
CA PRO A 13 -21.36 3.15 23.38
C PRO A 13 -21.41 4.47 24.19
N PHE A 14 -21.20 4.40 25.51
CA PHE A 14 -21.01 5.58 26.38
C PHE A 14 -19.58 6.17 26.35
N GLN A 15 -18.59 5.44 25.82
CA GLN A 15 -17.26 5.92 25.41
C GLN A 15 -17.19 6.32 23.93
N VAL A 16 -18.04 5.77 23.05
CA VAL A 16 -18.21 6.22 21.66
C VAL A 16 -18.73 7.62 21.67
N GLU A 17 -19.65 8.00 22.55
CA GLU A 17 -20.04 9.41 22.69
C GLU A 17 -18.86 10.30 23.14
N ARG A 18 -18.01 9.87 24.07
CA ARG A 18 -16.80 10.62 24.46
C ARG A 18 -15.72 10.68 23.37
N ASN A 19 -15.45 9.58 22.69
CA ASN A 19 -14.50 9.49 21.58
C ASN A 19 -15.07 10.11 20.30
N GLU A 20 -16.38 10.13 20.08
CA GLU A 20 -17.07 10.87 19.03
C GLU A 20 -17.13 12.35 19.36
N LEU A 21 -17.23 12.78 20.62
CA LEU A 21 -17.10 14.19 21.01
C LEU A 21 -15.67 14.67 20.79
N LEU A 22 -14.66 13.88 21.20
CA LEU A 22 -13.25 14.13 20.90
C LEU A 22 -12.99 14.06 19.39
N ASN A 23 -13.51 13.05 18.69
CA ASN A 23 -13.39 12.95 17.23
C ASN A 23 -14.15 14.07 16.54
N ARG A 24 -15.34 14.48 16.98
CA ARG A 24 -16.07 15.64 16.43
C ARG A 24 -15.30 16.93 16.67
N SER A 25 -14.61 17.08 17.81
CA SER A 25 -13.71 18.23 18.03
C SER A 25 -12.50 18.19 17.09
N ILE A 26 -11.88 17.02 16.91
CA ILE A 26 -10.80 16.78 15.95
C ILE A 26 -11.29 17.00 14.52
N ILE A 27 -12.51 16.58 14.19
CA ILE A 27 -13.09 16.66 12.85
C ILE A 27 -13.52 18.10 12.54
N ASN A 28 -14.24 18.76 13.45
CA ASN A 28 -14.58 20.19 13.34
C ASN A 28 -13.30 21.04 13.19
N TYR A 29 -12.24 20.64 13.89
CA TYR A 29 -10.91 21.25 13.75
C TYR A 29 -10.23 20.88 12.42
N ILE A 30 -10.34 19.63 11.94
CA ILE A 30 -9.85 19.23 10.62
C ILE A 30 -10.58 20.02 9.53
N ASP A 31 -11.87 20.30 9.71
CA ASP A 31 -12.67 21.14 8.83
C ASP A 31 -12.27 22.62 8.87
N SER A 32 -11.88 23.13 10.04
CA SER A 32 -11.40 24.50 10.18
C SER A 32 -10.00 24.74 9.58
N PHE A 33 -9.26 23.70 9.12
CA PHE A 33 -7.97 23.86 8.38
C PHE A 33 -8.19 24.70 7.14
N SER A 34 -9.43 24.72 6.68
CA SER A 34 -9.84 25.40 5.47
C SER A 34 -10.54 26.74 5.69
N VAL A 35 -11.03 27.09 6.89
CA VAL A 35 -11.91 28.28 7.03
C VAL A 35 -11.29 29.44 7.81
N GLU A 36 -10.38 29.20 8.77
CA GLU A 36 -9.64 30.26 9.48
C GLU A 36 -8.38 29.69 10.17
N PRO A 37 -7.28 30.44 10.32
CA PRO A 37 -6.04 29.94 10.91
C PRO A 37 -6.14 29.89 12.46
N TYR A 38 -6.59 28.76 12.97
CA TYR A 38 -6.43 28.11 14.28
C TYR A 38 -6.08 28.80 15.61
N ARG A 39 -6.80 28.31 16.64
CA ARG A 39 -6.46 28.36 18.07
C ARG A 39 -5.72 27.09 18.51
N ILE A 40 -4.40 27.16 18.68
CA ILE A 40 -3.52 26.07 19.19
C ILE A 40 -4.00 25.46 20.53
N GLY A 41 -4.80 26.22 21.30
CA GLY A 41 -5.47 25.72 22.52
C GLY A 41 -6.32 24.47 22.31
N GLU A 42 -6.93 24.29 21.14
CA GLU A 42 -7.80 23.13 20.85
C GLU A 42 -6.99 21.88 20.48
N LEU A 43 -5.94 22.03 19.65
CA LEU A 43 -4.95 20.96 19.40
C LEU A 43 -4.35 20.46 20.71
N THR A 44 -3.84 21.37 21.54
CA THR A 44 -3.27 20.96 22.82
C THR A 44 -4.28 20.22 23.68
N THR A 45 -5.57 20.53 23.60
CA THR A 45 -6.64 19.86 24.35
C THR A 45 -6.94 18.45 23.85
N ILE A 46 -6.93 18.25 22.53
CA ILE A 46 -7.01 16.91 21.92
C ILE A 46 -5.81 16.06 22.32
N PHE A 47 -4.62 16.67 22.35
CA PHE A 47 -3.37 16.00 22.71
C PHE A 47 -3.10 15.99 24.22
N LYS A 48 -4.03 16.44 25.10
CA LYS A 48 -3.75 16.78 26.52
C LYS A 48 -3.75 15.61 27.51
N GLU A 49 -4.49 14.54 27.24
CA GLU A 49 -4.87 13.62 28.32
C GLU A 49 -4.44 12.17 28.13
N LYS A 50 -4.03 11.76 26.92
CA LYS A 50 -3.72 10.35 26.61
C LYS A 50 -2.62 10.20 25.56
N ASP A 51 -1.93 9.06 25.60
CA ASP A 51 -1.07 8.63 24.51
C ASP A 51 -1.92 8.48 23.24
N ILE A 52 -1.37 8.89 22.10
CA ILE A 52 -2.10 8.91 20.83
C ILE A 52 -1.33 8.12 19.79
N LEU A 53 -2.05 7.28 19.06
CA LEU A 53 -1.57 6.56 17.89
C LEU A 53 -2.36 7.01 16.66
N LEU A 54 -1.68 7.65 15.71
CA LEU A 54 -2.25 8.02 14.42
C LEU A 54 -2.03 6.90 13.40
N LEU A 55 -3.10 6.40 12.80
CA LEU A 55 -3.07 5.41 11.73
C LEU A 55 -3.51 6.05 10.42
N GLY A 56 -2.94 5.63 9.29
CA GLY A 56 -3.45 5.96 7.97
C GLY A 56 -2.43 5.79 6.85
N ALA A 57 -2.87 5.82 5.61
CA ALA A 57 -2.03 5.64 4.43
C ALA A 57 -0.95 6.73 4.27
N PRO A 58 0.09 6.52 3.44
CA PRO A 58 1.03 7.58 3.06
C PRO A 58 0.30 8.80 2.49
N GLY A 59 0.74 10.01 2.84
CA GLY A 59 0.21 11.26 2.27
C GLY A 59 -1.07 11.80 2.91
N VAL A 60 -1.69 11.10 3.87
CA VAL A 60 -2.93 11.56 4.54
C VAL A 60 -2.73 12.67 5.59
N GLY A 61 -1.55 13.30 5.63
CA GLY A 61 -1.28 14.45 6.49
C GLY A 61 -0.91 14.14 7.95
N LYS A 62 -0.79 12.87 8.36
CA LYS A 62 -0.42 12.49 9.75
C LYS A 62 0.85 13.18 10.24
N SER A 63 1.95 13.01 9.50
CA SER A 63 3.24 13.60 9.85
C SER A 63 3.16 15.11 9.92
N SER A 64 2.40 15.76 9.03
CA SER A 64 2.18 17.20 9.03
C SER A 64 1.40 17.67 10.27
N LEU A 65 0.34 16.96 10.65
CA LEU A 65 -0.44 17.28 11.84
C LEU A 65 0.39 17.12 13.11
N ILE A 66 1.14 16.01 13.22
CA ILE A 66 1.94 15.76 14.42
C ILE A 66 3.13 16.74 14.50
N ARG A 67 3.71 17.12 13.35
CA ARG A 67 4.78 18.12 13.29
C ARG A 67 4.36 19.48 13.84
N LEU A 68 3.07 19.81 13.91
CA LEU A 68 2.59 21.03 14.57
C LEU A 68 2.83 21.04 16.09
N LEU A 69 3.11 19.89 16.69
CA LEU A 69 3.46 19.79 18.10
C LEU A 69 4.97 19.94 18.35
N VAL A 70 5.78 20.04 17.29
CA VAL A 70 7.24 20.09 17.36
C VAL A 70 7.69 21.53 17.39
N TRP A 71 8.61 21.82 18.31
CA TRP A 71 8.98 23.19 18.64
C TRP A 71 9.65 23.96 17.49
N ASP A 72 10.53 23.32 16.74
CA ASP A 72 11.22 23.91 15.59
C ASP A 72 10.23 24.31 14.48
N VAL A 73 9.24 23.46 14.20
CA VAL A 73 8.16 23.73 13.24
C VAL A 73 7.30 24.91 13.70
N LEU A 74 6.99 24.99 14.99
CA LEU A 74 6.24 26.14 15.55
C LEU A 74 7.00 27.46 15.39
N ILE A 75 8.32 27.45 15.59
CA ILE A 75 9.17 28.63 15.34
C ILE A 75 9.12 29.00 13.85
N GLU A 76 9.36 28.05 12.95
CA GLU A 76 9.42 28.30 11.52
C GLU A 76 8.09 28.86 10.98
N ILE A 77 6.97 28.31 11.45
CA ILE A 77 5.63 28.81 11.12
C ILE A 77 5.48 30.25 11.62
N ASN A 78 5.88 30.55 12.85
CA ASN A 78 5.73 31.88 13.42
C ASN A 78 6.61 32.94 12.72
N GLU A 79 7.89 32.63 12.47
CA GLU A 79 8.83 33.55 11.82
C GLU A 79 8.39 33.97 10.42
N ASN A 80 7.79 33.04 9.67
CA ASN A 80 7.32 33.27 8.30
C ASN A 80 5.92 33.92 8.23
N HIS A 81 5.16 33.93 9.32
CA HIS A 81 3.76 34.38 9.33
C HIS A 81 3.49 35.45 10.41
N ARG A 82 4.33 36.51 10.42
CA ARG A 82 4.42 37.67 11.36
C ARG A 82 3.12 38.31 11.91
N ARG A 83 1.90 37.88 11.52
CA ARG A 83 0.61 38.38 12.03
C ARG A 83 -0.49 37.31 12.20
N LYS A 84 -0.25 36.03 11.91
CA LYS A 84 -1.32 34.98 11.90
C LYS A 84 -1.11 33.80 12.84
N PHE A 85 0.11 33.59 13.34
CA PHE A 85 0.42 32.52 14.29
C PHE A 85 0.95 33.10 15.59
N ASP A 86 0.14 33.96 16.21
CA ASP A 86 0.55 34.67 17.41
C ASP A 86 0.75 33.75 18.62
N PHE A 87 0.51 32.43 18.56
CA PHE A 87 0.68 31.58 19.73
C PHE A 87 2.06 31.68 20.40
N LEU A 88 3.16 31.77 19.65
CA LEU A 88 4.48 31.91 20.27
C LEU A 88 4.71 33.34 20.78
N SER A 89 4.33 34.35 20.00
CA SER A 89 4.48 35.76 20.37
C SER A 89 3.53 36.14 21.51
N GLU A 90 2.25 35.82 21.43
CA GLU A 90 1.23 35.90 22.48
C GLU A 90 1.61 35.05 23.70
N PHE A 91 2.14 33.83 23.56
CA PHE A 91 2.68 33.10 24.71
C PHE A 91 3.89 33.81 25.32
N LEU A 92 4.88 34.23 24.53
CA LEU A 92 6.07 34.96 24.99
C LEU A 92 5.76 36.39 25.49
N TYR A 93 4.64 36.98 25.08
CA TYR A 93 4.19 38.35 25.41
C TYR A 93 3.25 38.34 26.63
N VAL A 94 2.41 37.31 26.77
CA VAL A 94 1.48 37.10 27.91
C VAL A 94 2.16 36.32 29.04
N SER A 95 3.27 35.64 28.77
CA SER A 95 4.13 35.07 29.80
C SER A 95 5.01 36.16 30.39
N ASP A 96 4.68 36.59 31.60
CA ASP A 96 5.73 36.85 32.58
C ASP A 96 6.79 35.74 32.43
N LYS A 97 8.08 36.06 32.57
CA LYS A 97 9.21 35.12 32.47
C LYS A 97 9.08 33.86 33.38
N THR A 98 8.02 33.77 34.17
CA THR A 98 7.60 32.69 35.06
C THR A 98 6.62 31.68 34.44
N LYS A 99 5.91 31.96 33.34
CA LYS A 99 4.92 31.01 32.79
C LYS A 99 5.59 29.92 31.95
N LYS A 100 5.19 28.68 32.23
CA LYS A 100 5.72 27.46 31.62
C LYS A 100 5.09 27.17 30.26
N LEU A 101 5.90 26.86 29.26
CA LEU A 101 5.45 26.35 27.96
C LEU A 101 4.52 25.14 28.16
N PRO A 102 3.36 25.11 27.48
CA PRO A 102 2.37 24.07 27.70
C PRO A 102 2.83 22.69 27.23
N PHE A 103 3.71 22.64 26.22
CA PHE A 103 4.34 21.42 25.73
C PHE A 103 5.66 21.72 25.01
N PHE A 104 6.53 20.71 24.89
CA PHE A 104 7.78 20.74 24.15
C PHE A 104 7.92 19.46 23.32
N GLY A 105 7.77 19.57 21.99
CA GLY A 105 7.77 18.41 21.10
C GLY A 105 9.15 17.99 20.60
N ILE A 106 9.36 16.68 20.50
CA ILE A 106 10.52 16.02 19.89
C ILE A 106 9.99 15.14 18.77
N TYR A 107 10.54 15.26 17.56
CA TYR A 107 10.13 14.44 16.42
C TYR A 107 11.25 13.51 15.96
N ILE A 108 10.89 12.24 15.76
CA ILE A 108 11.75 11.20 15.23
C ILE A 108 11.03 10.51 14.09
N ASN A 109 11.61 10.52 12.90
CA ASN A 109 11.13 9.75 11.75
C ASN A 109 11.91 8.44 11.71
N LEU A 110 11.29 7.33 12.12
CA LEU A 110 11.99 6.06 12.27
C LEU A 110 12.56 5.53 10.94
N ASN A 111 12.00 5.91 9.80
CA ASN A 111 12.52 5.54 8.48
C ASN A 111 13.78 6.32 8.08
N GLU A 112 13.77 7.64 8.28
CA GLU A 112 14.89 8.52 7.88
C GLU A 112 16.02 8.51 8.91
N ASP A 113 15.65 8.51 10.19
CA ASP A 113 16.58 8.66 11.31
C ASP A 113 17.18 7.30 11.76
N MET A 114 16.52 6.17 11.48
CA MET A 114 17.03 4.84 11.82
C MET A 114 17.19 3.97 10.58
N ASN A 115 18.45 3.69 10.23
CA ASN A 115 18.78 2.95 9.01
C ASN A 115 18.22 1.52 9.06
N LYS A 116 17.71 1.02 7.92
CA LYS A 116 17.32 -0.39 7.74
C LYS A 116 18.46 -1.37 8.05
N ASP A 117 19.70 -0.91 7.86
CA ASP A 117 20.90 -1.69 8.09
C ASP A 117 21.33 -1.72 9.56
N PHE A 118 20.50 -1.23 10.49
CA PHE A 118 20.80 -1.35 11.92
C PHE A 118 20.96 -2.82 12.35
N TYR A 119 20.41 -3.78 11.59
CA TYR A 119 20.43 -5.20 11.91
C TYR A 119 21.43 -6.01 11.08
N GLY A 120 21.93 -7.09 11.70
CA GLY A 120 22.79 -8.08 11.07
C GLY A 120 22.63 -9.47 11.69
N THR A 121 23.26 -10.47 11.09
CA THR A 121 23.08 -11.90 11.45
C THR A 121 23.87 -12.35 12.68
N ARG A 122 24.67 -11.47 13.28
CA ARG A 122 25.73 -11.85 14.24
C ARG A 122 25.37 -11.74 15.72
N LEU A 123 24.30 -11.01 16.06
CA LEU A 123 23.77 -10.94 17.42
C LEU A 123 22.50 -11.77 17.53
N ARG A 124 22.25 -12.32 18.72
CA ARG A 124 20.95 -12.95 19.02
C ARG A 124 19.85 -11.88 19.07
N SER A 125 18.60 -12.28 18.86
CA SER A 125 17.43 -11.37 18.91
C SER A 125 17.40 -10.53 20.20
N GLU A 126 17.63 -11.15 21.37
CA GLU A 126 17.71 -10.43 22.65
C GLU A 126 18.83 -9.39 22.70
N GLU A 127 19.99 -9.70 22.13
CA GLU A 127 21.12 -8.79 22.11
C GLU A 127 20.87 -7.60 21.17
N TRP A 128 20.20 -7.86 20.05
CA TRP A 128 19.69 -6.81 19.16
C TRP A 128 18.70 -5.89 19.85
N MET A 129 17.76 -6.43 20.63
CA MET A 129 16.80 -5.61 21.39
C MET A 129 17.52 -4.72 22.41
N LYS A 130 18.48 -5.26 23.17
CA LYS A 130 19.24 -4.46 24.15
C LYS A 130 20.11 -3.39 23.48
N LEU A 131 20.79 -3.72 22.38
CA LEU A 131 21.56 -2.75 21.62
C LEU A 131 20.66 -1.65 21.04
N PHE A 132 19.50 -2.04 20.52
CA PHE A 132 18.51 -1.10 20.02
C PHE A 132 18.03 -0.15 21.11
N PHE A 133 17.64 -0.64 22.29
CA PHE A 133 17.19 0.23 23.38
C PHE A 133 18.26 1.20 23.85
N TYR A 134 19.49 0.72 23.92
CA TYR A 134 20.64 1.56 24.24
C TYR A 134 20.83 2.67 23.20
N TYR A 135 20.84 2.31 21.91
CA TYR A 135 20.95 3.25 20.80
C TYR A 135 19.79 4.25 20.77
N PHE A 136 18.56 3.75 20.85
CA PHE A 136 17.34 4.54 20.77
C PHE A 136 17.25 5.54 21.93
N SER A 137 17.60 5.12 23.16
CA SER A 137 17.65 6.02 24.31
C SER A 137 18.66 7.15 24.11
N LEU A 138 19.88 6.84 23.65
CA LEU A 138 20.88 7.85 23.32
C LEU A 138 20.39 8.80 22.22
N PHE A 139 19.72 8.26 21.21
CA PHE A 139 19.22 9.03 20.08
C PHE A 139 18.11 10.00 20.49
N VAL A 140 17.14 9.55 21.29
CA VAL A 140 16.07 10.38 21.84
C VAL A 140 16.65 11.53 22.69
N ILE A 141 17.60 11.24 23.58
CA ILE A 141 18.24 12.28 24.40
C ILE A 141 19.02 13.27 23.51
N SER A 142 19.73 12.78 22.49
CA SER A 142 20.45 13.63 21.53
C SER A 142 19.51 14.61 20.82
N LYS A 143 18.37 14.12 20.30
CA LYS A 143 17.34 14.95 19.65
C LYS A 143 16.71 15.94 20.64
N PHE A 144 16.48 15.54 21.88
CA PHE A 144 16.00 16.44 22.92
C PHE A 144 16.98 17.58 23.20
N ILE A 145 18.27 17.28 23.39
CA ILE A 145 19.31 18.30 23.61
C ILE A 145 19.41 19.24 22.40
N TYR A 146 19.34 18.69 21.18
CA TYR A 146 19.33 19.50 19.96
C TYR A 146 18.15 20.48 19.95
N ASN A 147 16.94 20.02 20.25
CA ASN A 147 15.75 20.88 20.29
C ASN A 147 15.86 21.93 21.40
N ILE A 148 16.37 21.57 22.59
CA ILE A 148 16.64 22.55 23.66
C ILE A 148 17.63 23.61 23.15
N LYS A 149 18.70 23.21 22.44
CA LYS A 149 19.68 24.15 21.89
C LYS A 149 19.04 25.15 20.94
N GLN A 150 18.18 24.67 20.04
CA GLN A 150 17.45 25.53 19.10
C GLN A 150 16.47 26.45 19.83
N TYR A 151 15.82 25.96 20.88
CA TYR A 151 14.95 26.77 21.70
C TYR A 151 15.71 27.89 22.42
N THR A 152 16.77 27.53 23.17
CA THR A 152 17.53 28.47 23.99
C THR A 152 18.26 29.53 23.16
N SER A 153 18.71 29.16 21.95
CA SER A 153 19.34 30.13 21.04
C SER A 153 18.36 31.20 20.56
N LYS A 154 17.10 30.83 20.32
CA LYS A 154 16.04 31.75 19.91
C LYS A 154 15.59 32.68 21.03
N ILE A 155 15.52 32.19 22.27
CA ILE A 155 15.19 33.02 23.44
C ILE A 155 16.40 33.70 24.09
N GLN A 156 17.58 33.61 23.46
CA GLN A 156 18.84 34.21 23.94
C GLN A 156 19.24 33.77 25.36
N CYS A 157 18.90 32.54 25.76
CA CYS A 157 19.19 31.99 27.08
C CYS A 157 20.23 30.86 26.99
N ASN A 158 21.42 31.18 26.48
CA ASN A 158 22.46 30.18 26.19
C ASN A 158 23.07 29.56 27.47
N ASP A 159 22.98 30.25 28.61
CA ASP A 159 23.55 29.82 29.89
C ASP A 159 22.92 28.51 30.42
N VAL A 160 21.74 28.14 29.91
CA VAL A 160 21.06 26.87 30.21
C VAL A 160 21.98 25.67 29.91
N PHE A 161 22.87 25.76 28.92
CA PHE A 161 23.80 24.68 28.56
C PHE A 161 24.94 24.47 29.55
N LEU A 162 25.17 25.42 30.45
CA LEU A 162 26.23 25.40 31.46
C LEU A 162 25.69 25.09 32.86
N LYS A 163 24.37 25.16 33.06
CA LYS A 163 23.73 24.82 34.34
C LYS A 163 24.00 23.37 34.73
N GLU A 164 24.20 23.16 36.03
CA GLU A 164 24.43 21.85 36.59
C GLU A 164 23.18 20.97 36.52
N ILE A 165 23.35 19.71 36.10
CA ILE A 165 22.28 18.70 36.07
C ILE A 165 22.42 17.81 37.30
N LYS A 166 21.35 17.72 38.09
CA LYS A 166 21.23 16.78 39.20
C LYS A 166 20.67 15.47 38.66
N TRP A 167 21.47 14.41 38.76
CA TRP A 167 21.08 13.06 38.34
C TRP A 167 20.62 12.24 39.54
N GLU A 168 19.48 11.57 39.40
CA GLU A 168 19.06 10.55 40.36
C GLU A 168 19.96 9.31 40.22
N ILE A 169 20.68 8.97 41.30
CA ILE A 169 21.71 7.92 41.30
C ILE A 169 21.05 6.55 41.19
N GLY A 170 21.51 5.74 40.24
CA GLY A 170 21.10 4.33 40.08
C GLY A 170 20.11 4.07 38.94
N GLU A 171 19.45 5.12 38.43
CA GLU A 171 18.42 4.96 37.38
C GLU A 171 18.91 5.29 35.96
N VAL A 172 20.01 6.05 35.85
CA VAL A 172 20.65 6.38 34.58
C VAL A 172 22.02 5.70 34.44
N PRO A 173 22.48 5.41 33.21
CA PRO A 173 23.84 4.91 32.98
C PRO A 173 24.91 5.77 33.64
N GLN A 174 25.94 5.14 34.22
CA GLN A 174 27.02 5.82 34.95
C GLN A 174 27.76 6.90 34.12
N PHE A 175 27.79 6.76 32.79
CA PHE A 175 28.42 7.77 31.93
C PHE A 175 27.57 9.04 31.79
N ILE A 176 26.23 8.93 31.95
CA ILE A 176 25.30 10.06 31.99
C ILE A 176 25.40 10.74 33.37
N SER A 177 25.32 9.97 34.45
CA SER A 177 25.36 10.52 35.81
C SER A 177 26.66 11.25 36.17
N LYS A 178 27.74 11.02 35.40
CA LYS A 178 29.03 11.72 35.54
C LYS A 178 29.10 13.05 34.81
N THR A 179 28.10 13.38 33.99
CA THR A 179 28.08 14.64 33.23
C THR A 179 27.53 15.77 34.09
N LYS A 180 28.18 16.93 34.06
CA LYS A 180 27.77 18.07 34.89
C LYS A 180 26.69 18.92 34.24
N ASN A 181 26.70 19.04 32.91
CA ASN A 181 25.81 19.94 32.18
C ASN A 181 25.43 19.35 30.80
N LEU A 182 24.53 20.04 30.07
CA LEU A 182 24.05 19.59 28.77
C LEU A 182 25.17 19.50 27.71
N THR A 183 26.19 20.35 27.81
CA THR A 183 27.31 20.35 26.86
C THR A 183 28.12 19.08 26.98
N GLU A 184 28.51 18.73 28.21
CA GLU A 184 29.21 17.48 28.50
C GLU A 184 28.37 16.25 28.13
N LEU A 185 27.07 16.27 28.47
CA LEU A 185 26.13 15.20 28.13
C LEU A 185 26.05 14.97 26.62
N ASN A 186 25.90 16.04 25.83
CA ASN A 186 25.84 15.96 24.37
C ASN A 186 27.12 15.34 23.78
N GLN A 187 28.30 15.77 24.27
CA GLN A 187 29.59 15.22 23.83
C GLN A 187 29.70 13.73 24.15
N LYS A 188 29.29 13.31 25.35
CA LYS A 188 29.29 11.89 25.75
C LYS A 188 28.32 11.06 24.91
N ILE A 189 27.10 11.56 24.67
CA ILE A 189 26.11 10.87 23.84
C ILE A 189 26.60 10.72 22.41
N LYS A 190 27.15 11.78 21.80
CA LYS A 190 27.74 11.71 20.45
C LYS A 190 28.86 10.67 20.36
N SER A 191 29.77 10.66 21.33
CA SER A 191 30.81 9.64 21.42
C SER A 191 30.22 8.23 21.51
N LYS A 192 29.15 8.01 22.30
CA LYS A 192 28.49 6.71 22.39
C LYS A 192 27.73 6.29 21.13
N LEU A 193 27.12 7.23 20.41
CA LEU A 193 26.50 6.95 19.12
C LEU A 193 27.56 6.55 18.08
N ILE A 194 28.73 7.21 18.08
CA ILE A 194 29.87 6.84 17.23
C ILE A 194 30.40 5.45 17.61
N ASP A 195 30.52 5.13 18.90
CA ASP A 195 30.91 3.79 19.36
C ASP A 195 29.97 2.71 18.81
N ILE A 196 28.65 2.96 18.80
CA ILE A 196 27.64 2.06 18.25
C ILE A 196 27.76 1.94 16.73
N GLN A 197 27.91 3.05 16.01
CA GLN A 197 28.10 3.03 14.56
C GLN A 197 29.36 2.24 14.18
N ASN A 198 30.47 2.51 14.85
CA ASN A 198 31.71 1.75 14.67
C ASN A 198 31.54 0.28 15.00
N PHE A 199 30.75 -0.05 16.03
CA PHE A 199 30.39 -1.43 16.35
C PHE A 199 29.61 -2.11 15.22
N LEU A 200 28.65 -1.42 14.61
CA LEU A 200 27.86 -1.93 13.50
C LEU A 200 28.71 -2.10 12.22
N ILE A 201 29.75 -1.28 12.03
CA ILE A 201 30.63 -1.31 10.84
C ILE A 201 31.82 -2.27 10.97
N SER A 202 32.52 -2.29 12.10
CA SER A 202 33.75 -3.08 12.24
C SER A 202 33.46 -4.46 12.85
N PHE A 203 33.73 -5.51 12.08
CA PHE A 203 33.09 -6.83 12.23
C PHE A 203 33.95 -7.87 12.97
N ASP A 204 35.13 -7.51 13.50
CA ASP A 204 36.21 -8.50 13.62
C ASP A 204 36.29 -9.31 14.92
N SER A 205 35.59 -8.94 16.00
CA SER A 205 35.32 -9.90 17.09
C SER A 205 34.13 -9.49 17.97
N ILE A 206 33.13 -10.37 18.07
CA ILE A 206 31.91 -10.14 18.87
C ILE A 206 32.22 -10.11 20.37
N GLN A 207 33.20 -10.90 20.83
CA GLN A 207 33.51 -11.08 22.25
C GLN A 207 34.25 -9.89 22.87
N GLU A 208 35.21 -9.29 22.17
CA GLU A 208 35.99 -8.16 22.67
C GLU A 208 35.14 -6.88 22.74
N LYS A 209 34.18 -6.75 21.83
CA LYS A 209 33.25 -5.61 21.77
C LYS A 209 32.05 -5.73 22.72
N LYS A 210 31.60 -6.94 23.05
CA LYS A 210 30.62 -7.17 24.14
C LYS A 210 31.09 -6.59 25.48
N LYS A 211 32.41 -6.54 25.73
CA LYS A 211 32.96 -5.87 26.93
C LYS A 211 32.91 -4.34 26.86
N LYS A 212 32.94 -3.74 25.65
CA LYS A 212 32.94 -2.28 25.45
C LYS A 212 31.54 -1.66 25.45
N LEU A 213 30.54 -2.36 24.91
CA LEU A 213 29.15 -1.94 24.94
C LEU A 213 28.40 -2.72 26.02
N LYS A 214 28.22 -2.11 27.20
CA LYS A 214 27.24 -2.63 28.17
C LYS A 214 25.86 -2.49 27.55
N PHE A 215 25.30 -3.60 27.08
CA PHE A 215 23.94 -3.62 26.54
C PHE A 215 22.95 -3.36 27.67
N PHE A 216 22.33 -2.18 27.66
CA PHE A 216 21.26 -1.85 28.60
C PHE A 216 19.97 -2.51 28.10
N SER A 217 19.31 -3.26 28.98
CA SER A 217 18.05 -3.96 28.67
C SER A 217 16.81 -3.10 28.90
N THR A 218 16.98 -1.92 29.48
CA THR A 218 15.91 -0.99 29.83
C THR A 218 16.15 0.34 29.15
N GLU A 219 15.06 1.03 28.81
CA GLU A 219 15.17 2.43 28.43
C GLU A 219 15.67 3.27 29.61
N PHE A 220 16.32 4.39 29.31
CA PHE A 220 16.74 5.39 30.32
C PHE A 220 16.51 6.83 29.85
N PHE A 221 15.96 7.04 28.64
CA PHE A 221 15.76 8.40 28.13
C PHE A 221 14.70 9.16 28.94
N SER A 222 13.66 8.50 29.44
CA SER A 222 12.58 9.16 30.19
C SER A 222 13.08 9.81 31.47
N ILE A 223 13.79 9.04 32.31
CA ILE A 223 14.42 9.53 33.55
C ILE A 223 15.51 10.57 33.23
N SER A 224 16.28 10.36 32.15
CA SER A 224 17.30 11.33 31.75
C SER A 224 16.69 12.68 31.37
N ILE A 225 15.57 12.67 30.63
CA ILE A 225 14.83 13.87 30.23
C ILE A 225 14.22 14.55 31.46
N GLU A 226 13.65 13.81 32.40
CA GLU A 226 13.06 14.36 33.63
C GLU A 226 14.12 15.08 34.49
N ASN A 227 15.27 14.44 34.71
CA ASN A 227 16.40 15.05 35.43
C ASN A 227 16.89 16.35 34.75
N ILE A 228 16.93 16.37 33.41
CA ILE A 228 17.27 17.57 32.64
C ILE A 228 16.24 18.69 32.87
N ILE A 229 14.93 18.40 32.74
CA ILE A 229 13.89 19.41 32.94
C ILE A 229 13.96 20.00 34.35
N ASN A 230 14.04 19.12 35.36
CA ASN A 230 14.02 19.50 36.77
C ASN A 230 15.23 20.36 37.13
N SER A 231 16.41 20.07 36.56
CA SER A 231 17.64 20.81 36.83
C SER A 231 17.70 22.15 36.12
N LEU A 232 17.26 22.22 34.87
CA LEU A 232 17.42 23.43 34.06
C LEU A 232 16.35 24.49 34.33
N ASN A 233 15.21 24.07 34.91
CA ASN A 233 14.01 24.88 35.09
C ASN A 233 13.58 25.58 33.79
N VAL A 234 13.64 24.83 32.69
CA VAL A 234 13.29 25.29 31.32
C VAL A 234 11.81 25.65 31.15
N GLY A 235 11.01 25.53 32.21
CA GLY A 235 9.61 25.91 32.21
C GLY A 235 8.77 25.09 31.25
N PHE A 236 9.08 23.82 31.02
CA PHE A 236 8.24 22.95 30.20
C PHE A 236 7.24 22.22 31.10
N ASN A 237 5.94 22.32 30.81
CA ASN A 237 4.92 21.55 31.52
C ASN A 237 4.90 20.09 31.06
N ARG A 238 5.06 19.86 29.76
CA ARG A 238 4.92 18.55 29.11
C ARG A 238 5.95 18.41 28.01
N ILE A 239 6.46 17.22 27.80
CA ILE A 239 7.30 16.84 26.66
C ILE A 239 6.54 15.84 25.85
N ILE A 240 6.51 16.04 24.54
CA ILE A 240 5.81 15.16 23.60
C ILE A 240 6.86 14.55 22.68
N LEU A 241 7.17 13.27 22.86
CA LEU A 241 8.00 12.50 21.95
C LEU A 241 7.14 11.89 20.84
N ILE A 242 7.42 12.26 19.61
CA ILE A 242 6.71 11.79 18.43
C ILE A 242 7.59 10.79 17.70
N LEU A 243 7.08 9.57 17.54
CA LEU A 243 7.69 8.55 16.69
C LEU A 243 6.81 8.34 15.47
N ASP A 244 7.33 8.75 14.31
CA ASP A 244 6.65 8.59 13.03
C ASP A 244 7.14 7.35 12.30
N ASP A 245 6.20 6.70 11.62
CA ASP A 245 6.41 5.59 10.70
C ASP A 245 6.96 4.29 11.34
N LEU A 246 6.25 3.78 12.35
CA LEU A 246 6.60 2.52 13.03
C LEU A 246 6.73 1.30 12.09
N SER A 247 6.07 1.32 10.93
CA SER A 247 6.10 0.25 9.93
C SER A 247 7.49 -0.12 9.40
N TRP A 248 8.52 0.69 9.67
CA TRP A 248 9.90 0.41 9.23
C TRP A 248 10.70 -0.45 10.21
N LEU A 249 10.20 -0.62 11.43
CA LEU A 249 10.88 -1.42 12.43
C LEU A 249 10.50 -2.89 12.31
N PRO A 250 11.44 -3.82 12.50
CA PRO A 250 11.11 -5.23 12.67
C PRO A 250 10.16 -5.46 13.86
N ASP A 251 9.29 -6.46 13.71
CA ASP A 251 8.22 -6.78 14.66
C ASP A 251 8.67 -6.85 16.11
N GLN A 252 9.82 -7.48 16.36
CA GLN A 252 10.41 -7.65 17.69
C GLN A 252 10.72 -6.32 18.40
N LEU A 253 11.02 -5.27 17.64
CA LEU A 253 11.24 -3.93 18.20
C LEU A 253 9.98 -3.12 18.34
N ILE A 254 8.96 -3.39 17.53
CA ILE A 254 7.69 -2.70 17.67
C ILE A 254 7.07 -3.06 19.01
N ASP A 255 7.08 -4.34 19.40
CA ASP A 255 6.59 -4.75 20.73
C ASP A 255 7.40 -4.10 21.86
N SER A 256 8.70 -4.01 21.65
CA SER A 256 9.64 -3.35 22.55
C SER A 256 9.35 -1.85 22.72
N ILE A 257 9.09 -1.11 21.64
CA ILE A 257 8.69 0.31 21.68
C ILE A 257 7.31 0.48 22.31
N LEU A 258 6.36 -0.38 21.94
CA LEU A 258 5.01 -0.37 22.50
C LEU A 258 5.02 -0.69 24.01
N SER A 259 6.04 -1.39 24.53
CA SER A 259 6.18 -1.66 25.97
C SER A 259 6.55 -0.43 26.81
N PHE A 260 7.06 0.62 26.17
CA PHE A 260 7.25 1.94 26.78
C PHE A 260 5.99 2.78 26.73
N PHE A 261 5.14 2.49 25.75
CA PHE A 261 3.87 3.14 25.53
C PHE A 261 2.89 2.73 26.64
N GLY A 262 2.19 3.71 27.23
CA GLY A 262 1.35 3.49 28.41
C GLY A 262 2.10 3.48 29.75
N ARG A 263 3.44 3.57 29.79
CA ARG A 263 4.14 3.95 31.02
C ARG A 263 3.95 5.44 31.24
N ARG A 264 3.30 5.81 32.34
CA ARG A 264 3.09 7.22 32.70
C ARG A 264 4.38 7.79 33.27
N TYR A 265 5.13 8.49 32.44
CA TYR A 265 6.18 9.41 32.90
C TYR A 265 5.54 10.75 33.24
N LYS A 266 5.93 11.35 34.36
CA LYS A 266 5.22 12.50 34.93
C LYS A 266 5.09 13.68 33.96
N ASN A 267 6.11 13.88 33.11
CA ASN A 267 6.17 14.99 32.16
C ASN A 267 6.44 14.56 30.70
N LEU A 268 6.59 13.26 30.40
CA LEU A 268 6.93 12.78 29.06
C LEU A 268 5.81 11.92 28.49
N GLU A 269 5.29 12.34 27.34
CA GLU A 269 4.25 11.65 26.59
C GLU A 269 4.78 11.18 25.26
N ILE A 270 4.32 10.02 24.82
CA ILE A 270 4.75 9.46 23.55
C ILE A 270 3.55 9.49 22.60
N LYS A 271 3.76 9.92 21.36
CA LYS A 271 2.77 9.93 20.29
C LYS A 271 3.34 9.12 19.13
N LEU A 272 2.55 8.20 18.61
CA LEU A 272 2.98 7.28 17.56
C LEU A 272 2.22 7.56 16.27
N SER A 273 2.87 7.30 15.14
CA SER A 273 2.23 7.27 13.83
C SER A 273 2.67 6.02 13.08
N SER A 274 1.73 5.41 12.33
CA SER A 274 2.04 4.28 11.47
C SER A 274 1.24 4.28 10.17
N ARG A 275 1.86 3.70 9.14
CA ARG A 275 1.25 3.46 7.83
C ARG A 275 0.54 2.11 7.75
N ASP A 276 1.04 1.11 8.46
CA ASP A 276 0.48 -0.24 8.43
C ASP A 276 -0.59 -0.41 9.52
N LYS A 277 -1.81 -0.01 9.15
CA LYS A 277 -2.98 -0.07 10.05
C LYS A 277 -3.25 -1.48 10.54
N SER A 278 -3.28 -2.48 9.66
CA SER A 278 -3.60 -3.86 10.00
C SER A 278 -2.65 -4.41 11.06
N PHE A 279 -1.36 -4.28 10.79
CA PHE A 279 -0.33 -4.87 11.63
C PHE A 279 -0.22 -4.19 13.01
N ILE A 280 -0.34 -2.86 13.06
CA ILE A 280 -0.23 -2.12 14.32
C ILE A 280 -1.47 -2.34 15.20
N THR A 281 -2.66 -2.43 14.61
CA THR A 281 -3.90 -2.62 15.37
C THR A 281 -3.87 -3.93 16.17
N ASP A 282 -3.34 -5.00 15.56
CA ASP A 282 -3.18 -6.30 16.23
C ASP A 282 -2.22 -6.23 17.42
N LYS A 283 -1.10 -5.51 17.29
CA LYS A 283 -0.13 -5.36 18.39
C LYS A 283 -0.65 -4.47 19.51
N VAL A 284 -1.34 -3.39 19.15
CA VAL A 284 -1.92 -2.43 20.08
C VAL A 284 -3.12 -3.00 20.84
N SER A 285 -3.80 -4.02 20.29
CA SER A 285 -4.87 -4.74 20.99
C SER A 285 -4.44 -5.31 22.35
N LYS A 286 -3.13 -5.53 22.54
CA LYS A 286 -2.52 -6.04 23.79
C LYS A 286 -2.27 -4.96 24.85
N LEU A 287 -2.39 -3.68 24.51
CA LEU A 287 -2.20 -2.56 25.43
C LEU A 287 -3.52 -2.18 26.12
N ASP A 288 -3.45 -1.56 27.30
CA ASP A 288 -4.63 -1.03 27.97
C ASP A 288 -5.21 0.15 27.18
N ARG A 289 -6.32 -0.10 26.47
CA ARG A 289 -7.00 0.90 25.63
C ARG A 289 -7.53 2.11 26.40
N ARG A 290 -7.54 2.09 27.74
CA ARG A 290 -7.99 3.25 28.55
C ARG A 290 -7.01 4.42 28.46
N ASP A 291 -5.73 4.15 28.26
CA ASP A 291 -4.66 5.16 28.22
C ASP A 291 -4.26 5.56 26.80
N LEU A 292 -4.87 4.93 25.78
CA LEU A 292 -4.55 5.13 24.37
C LEU A 292 -5.74 5.63 23.56
N ILE A 293 -5.53 6.70 22.79
CA ILE A 293 -6.45 7.15 21.73
C ILE A 293 -5.90 6.73 20.38
N LEU A 294 -6.69 5.94 19.65
CA LEU A 294 -6.39 5.53 18.28
C LEU A 294 -7.18 6.42 17.31
N ILE A 295 -6.45 7.14 16.45
CA ILE A 295 -7.02 8.05 15.46
C ILE A 295 -6.69 7.50 14.08
N ASP A 296 -7.72 7.00 13.40
CA ASP A 296 -7.59 6.45 12.05
C ASP A 296 -7.92 7.52 11.01
N PHE A 297 -6.89 8.11 10.42
CA PHE A 297 -7.02 9.11 9.37
C PHE A 297 -7.73 8.55 8.15
N ASP A 298 -7.48 7.31 7.76
CA ASP A 298 -8.15 6.74 6.59
C ASP A 298 -9.65 6.64 6.84
N TYR A 299 -10.05 6.14 8.01
CA TYR A 299 -11.47 6.08 8.40
C TYR A 299 -12.11 7.46 8.54
N LEU A 300 -11.43 8.40 9.21
CA LEU A 300 -11.89 9.78 9.37
C LEU A 300 -12.05 10.48 8.01
N LEU A 301 -11.13 10.22 7.08
CA LEU A 301 -11.14 10.80 5.74
C LEU A 301 -12.13 10.10 4.79
N MET A 302 -12.37 8.79 4.96
CA MET A 302 -13.32 8.01 4.14
C MET A 302 -14.78 8.23 4.54
N ASN A 303 -15.07 8.43 5.83
CA ASN A 303 -16.46 8.57 6.31
C ASN A 303 -16.99 10.00 6.27
N TYR A 304 -16.15 11.00 5.99
CA TYR A 304 -16.62 12.36 5.80
C TYR A 304 -16.95 12.66 4.34
N ARG A 305 -18.12 13.27 4.09
CA ARG A 305 -18.56 13.80 2.79
C ARG A 305 -17.59 14.90 2.29
N LYS A 306 -16.44 14.54 1.70
CA LYS A 306 -15.29 15.48 1.57
C LYS A 306 -14.47 15.45 0.26
N LYS A 307 -15.10 15.42 -0.92
CA LYS A 307 -14.40 15.86 -2.17
C LYS A 307 -13.81 17.27 -2.01
N ARG A 308 -14.52 18.15 -1.28
CA ARG A 308 -14.18 19.56 -1.10
C ARG A 308 -12.91 19.78 -0.26
N PHE A 309 -12.68 18.97 0.77
CA PHE A 309 -11.49 19.06 1.62
C PHE A 309 -10.22 18.66 0.86
N TYR A 310 -10.26 17.54 0.15
CA TYR A 310 -9.14 17.08 -0.68
C TYR A 310 -8.79 18.07 -1.78
N ASN A 311 -9.79 18.60 -2.48
CA ASN A 311 -9.57 19.62 -3.51
C ASN A 311 -8.90 20.85 -2.91
N ARG A 312 -9.36 21.32 -1.74
CA ARG A 312 -8.83 22.52 -1.10
C ARG A 312 -7.41 22.34 -0.55
N MET A 313 -7.11 21.20 0.07
CA MET A 313 -5.75 20.89 0.52
C MET A 313 -4.78 20.77 -0.65
N ALA A 314 -5.19 20.11 -1.73
CA ALA A 314 -4.41 20.02 -2.96
C ALA A 314 -4.17 21.42 -3.57
N GLU A 315 -5.21 22.26 -3.63
CA GLU A 315 -5.13 23.65 -4.07
C GLU A 315 -4.09 24.45 -3.28
N ASP A 316 -4.11 24.37 -1.95
CA ASP A 316 -3.19 25.12 -1.09
C ASP A 316 -1.74 24.65 -1.23
N ILE A 317 -1.51 23.34 -1.38
CA ILE A 317 -0.19 22.77 -1.68
C ILE A 317 0.33 23.29 -3.02
N ILE A 318 -0.51 23.29 -4.06
CA ILE A 318 -0.16 23.76 -5.40
C ILE A 318 0.13 25.25 -5.38
N LYS A 319 -0.74 26.06 -4.76
CA LYS A 319 -0.52 27.51 -4.56
C LYS A 319 0.84 27.79 -3.93
N ARG A 320 1.17 27.09 -2.83
CA ARG A 320 2.45 27.28 -2.13
C ARG A 320 3.67 26.82 -2.93
N ARG A 321 3.54 25.75 -3.72
CA ARG A 321 4.64 25.27 -4.59
C ARG A 321 4.88 26.20 -5.77
N MET A 322 3.81 26.72 -6.37
CA MET A 322 3.89 27.66 -7.49
C MET A 322 4.38 29.03 -7.04
N SER A 323 3.95 29.51 -5.87
CA SER A 323 4.45 30.78 -5.31
C SER A 323 5.94 30.74 -5.02
N LYS A 324 6.47 29.60 -4.56
CA LYS A 324 7.93 29.38 -4.42
C LYS A 324 8.69 29.48 -5.76
N LYS A 325 8.00 29.28 -6.88
CA LYS A 325 8.53 29.43 -8.24
C LYS A 325 8.20 30.78 -8.88
N GLY A 326 7.62 31.74 -8.13
CA GLY A 326 7.23 33.05 -8.63
C GLY A 326 5.90 33.09 -9.40
N TYR A 327 5.12 32.00 -9.38
CA TYR A 327 3.81 31.93 -10.02
C TYR A 327 2.69 32.18 -9.01
N PHE A 328 1.80 33.12 -9.34
CA PHE A 328 0.63 33.48 -8.53
C PHE A 328 -0.63 33.31 -9.37
N PHE A 329 -1.68 32.75 -8.76
CA PHE A 329 -2.95 32.51 -9.43
C PHE A 329 -4.09 32.63 -8.42
N GLY A 330 -5.25 33.13 -8.86
CA GLY A 330 -6.43 33.34 -8.02
C GLY A 330 -7.23 32.03 -7.84
N ASN A 331 -7.32 31.24 -8.91
CA ASN A 331 -8.06 29.99 -8.95
C ASN A 331 -7.18 28.87 -9.53
N ILE A 332 -7.23 27.67 -8.96
CA ILE A 332 -6.47 26.53 -9.51
C ILE A 332 -6.87 26.18 -10.94
N ASN A 333 -8.11 26.47 -11.32
CA ASN A 333 -8.59 26.30 -12.68
C ASN A 333 -7.93 27.27 -13.68
N GLU A 334 -7.23 28.32 -13.23
CA GLU A 334 -6.42 29.17 -14.11
C GLU A 334 -5.10 28.48 -14.48
N VAL A 335 -4.60 27.61 -13.60
CA VAL A 335 -3.37 26.83 -13.80
C VAL A 335 -3.66 25.49 -14.44
N PHE A 336 -4.77 24.87 -14.05
CA PHE A 336 -5.28 23.60 -14.54
C PHE A 336 -6.72 23.80 -14.99
N PRO A 337 -6.95 24.50 -16.14
CA PRO A 337 -8.30 24.65 -16.66
C PRO A 337 -8.94 23.27 -16.78
N SER A 338 -10.19 23.15 -16.35
CA SER A 338 -10.94 21.91 -16.48
C SER A 338 -11.03 21.58 -17.95
N ILE A 339 -10.18 20.67 -18.42
CA ILE A 339 -10.22 20.20 -19.78
C ILE A 339 -11.39 19.22 -19.84
N ASN A 340 -12.26 19.36 -20.84
CA ASN A 340 -13.24 18.33 -21.14
C ASN A 340 -12.45 17.03 -21.39
N GLN A 341 -12.82 15.91 -20.77
CA GLN A 341 -12.13 14.63 -20.93
C GLN A 341 -11.87 14.27 -22.40
N ASP A 342 -12.79 14.61 -23.30
CA ASP A 342 -12.61 14.39 -24.74
C ASP A 342 -11.61 15.38 -25.38
N LYS A 343 -11.59 16.65 -24.93
CA LYS A 343 -10.57 17.64 -25.36
C LYS A 343 -9.21 17.38 -24.72
N GLU A 344 -9.18 16.78 -23.55
CA GLU A 344 -7.98 16.36 -22.82
C GLU A 344 -7.39 15.16 -23.53
N ALA A 345 -8.22 14.16 -23.82
CA ALA A 345 -7.89 13.02 -24.67
C ALA A 345 -7.45 13.48 -26.07
N ASP A 346 -8.11 14.45 -26.71
CA ASP A 346 -7.69 15.00 -28.01
C ASP A 346 -6.40 15.84 -27.92
N PHE A 347 -6.20 16.59 -26.85
CA PHE A 347 -4.98 17.38 -26.66
C PHE A 347 -3.76 16.46 -26.42
N TYR A 348 -3.96 15.34 -25.72
CA TYR A 348 -2.94 14.33 -25.51
C TYR A 348 -2.78 13.40 -26.73
N SER A 349 -3.85 13.02 -27.43
CA SER A 349 -3.78 12.15 -28.61
C SER A 349 -3.20 12.86 -29.84
N ASN A 350 -3.50 14.16 -30.04
CA ASN A 350 -2.99 14.93 -31.19
C ASN A 350 -1.55 15.45 -30.99
N LYS A 351 -1.00 15.38 -29.77
CA LYS A 351 0.40 15.75 -29.48
C LYS A 351 1.32 14.56 -29.25
N ILE A 352 0.79 13.35 -29.12
CA ILE A 352 1.62 12.16 -29.01
C ILE A 352 1.96 11.71 -30.43
N ASN A 353 3.08 12.19 -30.93
CA ASN A 353 3.75 11.62 -32.09
C ASN A 353 4.05 10.15 -31.73
N ILE A 354 3.32 9.20 -32.32
CA ILE A 354 3.41 7.76 -31.95
C ILE A 354 4.85 7.23 -32.05
N ILE A 355 5.66 7.85 -32.91
CA ILE A 355 7.08 7.58 -33.12
C ILE A 355 7.95 8.02 -31.92
N GLU A 356 7.60 9.10 -31.22
CA GLU A 356 8.35 9.63 -30.08
C GLU A 356 8.18 8.81 -28.79
N ASN A 357 7.15 7.96 -28.72
CA ASN A 357 6.86 7.12 -27.53
C ASN A 357 6.94 5.60 -27.78
N ASP A 358 7.07 5.11 -29.02
CA ASP A 358 7.26 3.68 -29.30
C ASP A 358 8.69 3.25 -28.95
N ALA A 359 8.89 2.78 -27.71
CA ALA A 359 10.20 2.38 -27.20
C ALA A 359 10.93 1.31 -28.03
N PHE A 360 10.21 0.48 -28.81
CA PHE A 360 10.83 -0.49 -29.71
C PHE A 360 11.36 0.22 -30.97
N PHE A 361 10.51 1.03 -31.61
CA PHE A 361 10.89 1.80 -32.78
C PHE A 361 11.99 2.83 -32.46
N ILE A 362 11.89 3.51 -31.32
CA ILE A 362 12.92 4.41 -30.78
C ILE A 362 14.23 3.67 -30.50
N ASN A 363 14.21 2.40 -30.05
CA ASN A 363 15.46 1.64 -29.87
C ASN A 363 16.09 1.23 -31.21
N CYS A 364 15.26 0.88 -32.20
CA CYS A 364 15.71 0.68 -33.58
C CYS A 364 16.31 1.97 -34.16
N ILE A 365 15.65 3.11 -33.94
CA ILE A 365 16.11 4.44 -34.34
C ILE A 365 17.37 4.84 -33.59
N LYS A 366 17.42 4.79 -32.25
CA LYS A 366 18.57 5.19 -31.39
C LYS A 366 19.86 4.47 -31.72
N LYS A 367 19.78 3.22 -32.20
CA LYS A 367 20.95 2.48 -32.68
C LYS A 367 21.41 2.92 -34.06
N MET A 368 20.53 3.45 -34.89
CA MET A 368 20.87 4.12 -36.15
C MET A 368 21.21 5.61 -35.97
N SER A 369 20.61 6.30 -35.01
CA SER A 369 20.59 7.76 -34.85
C SER A 369 21.74 8.32 -34.02
N ARG A 370 22.72 7.50 -33.63
CA ARG A 370 24.03 8.02 -33.19
C ARG A 370 24.72 8.86 -34.28
N LEU A 371 24.22 8.88 -35.51
CA LEU A 371 24.83 9.57 -36.64
C LEU A 371 23.94 10.62 -37.35
N MET A 372 22.62 10.73 -37.10
CA MET A 372 21.73 11.62 -37.88
C MET A 372 20.44 12.02 -37.13
N LYS A 373 19.88 13.21 -37.44
CA LYS A 373 18.51 13.65 -37.08
C LYS A 373 17.43 12.87 -37.84
N ILE A 374 17.45 11.54 -37.75
CA ILE A 374 16.59 10.62 -38.53
C ILE A 374 15.13 10.65 -38.07
N GLU A 375 14.83 11.06 -36.84
CA GLU A 375 13.46 11.03 -36.28
C GLU A 375 12.49 11.91 -37.06
N GLU A 376 12.84 13.18 -37.33
CA GLU A 376 12.01 14.11 -38.10
C GLU A 376 11.79 13.61 -39.55
N LEU A 377 12.86 13.12 -40.19
CA LEU A 377 12.80 12.52 -41.52
C LEU A 377 11.86 11.31 -41.60
N LEU A 378 11.88 10.44 -40.59
CA LEU A 378 11.00 9.26 -40.57
C LEU A 378 9.53 9.63 -40.38
N VAL A 379 9.23 10.64 -39.55
CA VAL A 379 7.86 11.17 -39.39
C VAL A 379 7.34 11.68 -40.74
N ASP A 380 8.12 12.53 -41.41
CA ASP A 380 7.75 13.06 -42.72
C ASP A 380 7.55 11.95 -43.76
N LEU A 381 8.45 10.97 -43.82
CA LEU A 381 8.34 9.86 -44.78
C LEU A 381 7.11 8.96 -44.51
N LEU A 382 6.72 8.80 -43.25
CA LEU A 382 5.54 8.01 -42.87
C LEU A 382 4.23 8.75 -43.18
N ASP A 383 4.23 10.09 -43.13
CA ASP A 383 3.06 10.91 -43.44
C ASP A 383 2.72 10.95 -44.93
N LEU A 384 3.70 10.71 -45.82
CA LEU A 384 3.51 10.79 -47.26
C LEU A 384 2.57 9.70 -47.82
N LYS A 385 2.35 8.58 -47.12
CA LYS A 385 1.45 7.47 -47.53
C LYS A 385 1.64 6.99 -48.98
N ILE A 386 2.83 7.11 -49.53
CA ILE A 386 3.19 6.68 -50.89
C ILE A 386 4.28 5.62 -50.86
N GLU A 387 4.39 4.85 -51.95
CA GLU A 387 5.47 3.87 -52.11
C GLU A 387 6.83 4.57 -52.07
N LEU A 388 7.62 4.23 -51.06
CA LEU A 388 8.93 4.84 -50.82
C LEU A 388 9.95 4.31 -51.81
N LYS A 389 10.24 5.12 -52.83
CA LYS A 389 11.35 4.91 -53.77
C LYS A 389 12.64 5.48 -53.19
N GLU A 390 13.78 4.87 -53.53
CA GLU A 390 15.11 5.34 -53.08
C GLU A 390 15.34 6.82 -53.43
N SER A 391 14.87 7.27 -54.59
CA SER A 391 14.98 8.66 -55.03
C SER A 391 14.29 9.66 -54.09
N LEU A 392 13.11 9.31 -53.56
CA LEU A 392 12.34 10.15 -52.63
C LEU A 392 13.01 10.24 -51.26
N ILE A 393 13.61 9.14 -50.80
CA ILE A 393 14.34 9.11 -49.53
C ILE A 393 15.60 9.97 -49.65
N ILE A 394 16.33 9.89 -50.76
CA ILE A 394 17.51 10.74 -51.03
C ILE A 394 17.11 12.22 -51.05
N GLU A 395 16.03 12.55 -51.76
CA GLU A 395 15.47 13.91 -51.82
C GLU A 395 15.18 14.45 -50.41
N LYS A 396 14.45 13.68 -49.60
CA LYS A 396 14.13 14.06 -48.23
C LYS A 396 15.37 14.17 -47.33
N ILE A 397 16.34 13.26 -47.43
CA ILE A 397 17.60 13.38 -46.68
C ILE A 397 18.33 14.69 -47.02
N ASN A 398 18.32 15.09 -48.29
CA ASN A 398 18.93 16.35 -48.73
C ASN A 398 18.16 17.58 -48.20
N GLU A 399 16.82 17.55 -48.15
CA GLU A 399 15.99 18.62 -47.58
C GLU A 399 16.32 18.89 -46.11
N TYR A 400 16.54 17.83 -45.33
CA TYR A 400 16.90 17.94 -43.91
C TYR A 400 18.35 18.41 -43.66
N LYS A 401 19.09 18.76 -44.72
CA LYS A 401 20.48 19.24 -44.66
C LYS A 401 21.36 18.37 -43.76
N ILE A 402 21.27 17.05 -43.90
CA ILE A 402 22.11 16.12 -43.15
C ILE A 402 23.50 16.08 -43.82
N THR A 403 24.19 17.22 -43.83
CA THR A 403 25.30 17.54 -44.76
C THR A 403 26.66 16.96 -44.39
N ASN A 404 26.79 16.30 -43.22
CA ASN A 404 28.09 15.82 -42.74
C ASN A 404 28.31 14.31 -42.94
N PHE A 405 27.45 13.60 -43.69
CA PHE A 405 27.51 12.15 -43.80
C PHE A 405 27.30 11.64 -45.22
N ILE A 406 28.13 10.68 -45.66
CA ILE A 406 27.97 10.01 -46.96
C ILE A 406 26.83 8.99 -46.82
N VAL A 407 25.68 9.32 -47.42
CA VAL A 407 24.52 8.43 -47.49
C VAL A 407 24.87 7.24 -48.40
N THR A 408 25.26 6.12 -47.80
CA THR A 408 25.42 4.85 -48.52
C THR A 408 24.06 4.21 -48.86
N ASN A 409 24.02 3.37 -49.90
CA ASN A 409 22.84 2.55 -50.23
C ASN A 409 22.35 1.68 -49.05
N ALA A 410 23.27 1.29 -48.15
CA ALA A 410 22.91 0.55 -46.94
C ALA A 410 22.04 1.39 -45.99
N HIS A 411 22.25 2.70 -45.89
CA HIS A 411 21.42 3.58 -45.06
C HIS A 411 20.01 3.72 -45.63
N ILE A 412 19.89 3.92 -46.94
CA ILE A 412 18.61 4.00 -47.64
C ILE A 412 17.83 2.70 -47.47
N SER A 413 18.50 1.55 -47.66
CA SER A 413 17.89 0.24 -47.44
C SER A 413 17.38 0.07 -46.01
N ASN A 414 18.15 0.49 -45.00
CA ASN A 414 17.72 0.42 -43.60
C ASN A 414 16.49 1.29 -43.31
N ILE A 415 16.42 2.50 -43.87
CA ILE A 415 15.25 3.40 -43.73
C ILE A 415 14.01 2.75 -44.35
N ILE A 416 14.12 2.17 -45.54
CA ILE A 416 13.02 1.44 -46.20
C ILE A 416 12.53 0.30 -45.31
N TYR A 417 13.44 -0.52 -44.78
CA TYR A 417 13.05 -1.64 -43.92
C TYR A 417 12.44 -1.19 -42.59
N LEU A 418 12.91 -0.09 -41.99
CA LEU A 418 12.28 0.49 -40.81
C LEU A 418 10.83 0.89 -41.06
N ILE A 419 10.58 1.58 -42.17
CA ILE A 419 9.23 2.02 -42.52
C ILE A 419 8.33 0.81 -42.79
N LYS A 420 8.83 -0.18 -43.54
CA LYS A 420 8.10 -1.44 -43.75
C LYS A 420 7.80 -2.19 -42.46
N ILE A 421 8.74 -2.24 -41.52
CA ILE A 421 8.52 -2.82 -40.18
C ILE A 421 7.42 -2.05 -39.44
N TYR A 422 7.45 -0.71 -39.49
CA TYR A 422 6.45 0.13 -38.83
C TYR A 422 5.05 -0.04 -39.43
N GLU A 423 4.93 0.02 -40.77
CA GLU A 423 3.69 -0.25 -41.49
C GLU A 423 3.12 -1.62 -41.11
N LYS A 424 3.97 -2.64 -41.09
CA LYS A 424 3.58 -4.00 -40.71
C LYS A 424 3.09 -4.11 -39.26
N LEU A 425 3.74 -3.42 -38.33
CA LEU A 425 3.30 -3.35 -36.93
C LEU A 425 1.96 -2.63 -36.80
N ASN A 426 1.68 -1.63 -37.65
CA ASN A 426 0.39 -0.93 -37.69
C ASN A 426 -0.75 -1.75 -38.30
N GLU A 427 -0.47 -2.74 -39.16
CA GLU A 427 -1.49 -3.67 -39.65
C GLU A 427 -2.08 -4.55 -38.53
N ILE A 428 -1.36 -4.70 -37.40
CA ILE A 428 -1.78 -5.53 -36.28
C ILE A 428 -2.79 -4.76 -35.42
N LYS A 429 -4.08 -4.96 -35.71
CA LYS A 429 -5.20 -4.32 -35.01
C LYS A 429 -5.24 -4.58 -33.51
N ASN A 430 -4.67 -5.70 -33.04
CA ASN A 430 -4.62 -6.04 -31.62
C ASN A 430 -3.31 -5.51 -31.01
N PRO A 431 -3.37 -4.49 -30.13
CA PRO A 431 -2.18 -3.88 -29.53
C PRO A 431 -1.31 -4.88 -28.75
N LEU A 432 -1.93 -5.95 -28.22
CA LEU A 432 -1.22 -7.00 -27.52
C LEU A 432 -0.41 -7.87 -28.47
N ASP A 433 -1.00 -8.28 -29.60
CA ASP A 433 -0.32 -9.12 -30.59
C ASP A 433 0.87 -8.34 -31.18
N ARG A 434 0.72 -7.03 -31.39
CA ARG A 434 1.80 -6.12 -31.79
C ARG A 434 2.94 -6.15 -30.77
N LYS A 435 2.63 -6.02 -29.47
CA LYS A 435 3.68 -5.97 -28.44
C LYS A 435 4.40 -7.30 -28.22
N ILE A 436 3.68 -8.41 -28.30
CA ILE A 436 4.27 -9.76 -28.26
C ILE A 436 5.26 -9.90 -29.41
N LEU A 437 4.88 -9.45 -30.61
CA LEU A 437 5.72 -9.49 -31.79
C LEU A 437 6.99 -8.64 -31.63
N GLU A 438 6.87 -7.42 -31.12
CA GLU A 438 8.01 -6.54 -30.82
C GLU A 438 9.02 -7.21 -29.87
N ILE A 439 8.54 -7.93 -28.84
CA ILE A 439 9.40 -8.58 -27.85
C ILE A 439 10.04 -9.85 -28.37
N LEU A 440 9.27 -10.70 -29.06
CA LEU A 440 9.81 -11.91 -29.69
C LEU A 440 10.92 -11.53 -30.68
N THR A 441 10.70 -10.44 -31.42
CA THR A 441 11.71 -9.83 -32.28
C THR A 441 12.91 -9.35 -31.46
N ALA A 442 12.72 -8.48 -30.46
CA ALA A 442 13.82 -7.94 -29.66
C ALA A 442 14.69 -9.01 -28.98
N ARG A 443 14.07 -10.08 -28.45
CA ARG A 443 14.76 -11.21 -27.82
C ARG A 443 15.56 -12.04 -28.82
N LYS A 444 14.96 -12.37 -29.97
CA LYS A 444 15.62 -13.21 -30.99
C LYS A 444 16.89 -12.58 -31.54
N PHE A 445 16.97 -11.25 -31.52
CA PHE A 445 18.14 -10.50 -31.94
C PHE A 445 19.06 -10.09 -30.78
N ASN A 446 18.84 -10.55 -29.54
CA ASN A 446 19.68 -10.22 -28.35
C ASN A 446 19.95 -8.71 -28.17
N GLY A 447 19.05 -7.85 -28.64
CA GLY A 447 19.29 -6.41 -28.73
C GLY A 447 20.33 -5.98 -29.78
N ASN A 448 21.02 -6.87 -30.49
CA ASN A 448 21.94 -6.52 -31.56
C ASN A 448 21.19 -6.38 -32.90
N LEU A 449 20.71 -5.16 -33.14
CA LEU A 449 20.06 -4.76 -34.38
C LEU A 449 21.10 -4.13 -35.31
N SER A 450 21.88 -4.93 -36.04
CA SER A 450 22.70 -4.39 -37.14
C SER A 450 21.82 -3.99 -38.33
N GLY A 451 22.29 -3.16 -39.27
CA GLY A 451 21.54 -2.85 -40.50
C GLY A 451 21.13 -4.09 -41.30
N SER A 452 22.02 -5.10 -41.39
CA SER A 452 21.72 -6.42 -41.96
C SER A 452 20.64 -7.22 -41.19
N SER A 453 20.31 -6.82 -39.95
CA SER A 453 19.28 -7.45 -39.13
C SER A 453 17.86 -6.95 -39.47
N LEU A 454 17.67 -5.77 -40.07
CA LEU A 454 16.33 -5.22 -40.32
C LEU A 454 15.53 -6.00 -41.36
N ARG A 455 16.18 -6.44 -42.44
CA ARG A 455 15.57 -7.33 -43.42
C ARG A 455 15.15 -8.65 -42.77
N ASN A 456 16.04 -9.24 -41.97
CA ASN A 456 15.76 -10.48 -41.24
C ASN A 456 14.62 -10.30 -40.22
N ILE A 457 14.52 -9.13 -39.58
CA ILE A 457 13.40 -8.79 -38.70
C ILE A 457 12.11 -8.79 -39.50
N PHE A 458 12.05 -8.07 -40.61
CA PHE A 458 10.86 -8.01 -41.46
C PHE A 458 10.38 -9.42 -41.87
N ASP A 459 11.30 -10.27 -42.34
CA ASP A 459 10.98 -11.65 -42.75
C ASP A 459 10.53 -12.55 -41.57
N ILE A 460 10.97 -12.24 -40.35
CA ILE A 460 10.57 -12.93 -39.12
C ILE A 460 9.19 -12.45 -38.64
N LEU A 461 8.85 -11.18 -38.82
CA LEU A 461 7.57 -10.63 -38.38
C LEU A 461 6.39 -11.41 -38.97
N ASP A 462 6.43 -11.75 -40.26
CA ASP A 462 5.37 -12.53 -40.90
C ASP A 462 5.19 -13.93 -40.28
N LYS A 463 6.31 -14.62 -40.03
CA LYS A 463 6.29 -15.95 -39.41
C LYS A 463 5.76 -15.90 -37.97
N GLU A 464 6.16 -14.90 -37.21
CA GLU A 464 5.70 -14.75 -35.82
C GLU A 464 4.24 -14.27 -35.74
N ILE A 465 3.77 -13.43 -36.66
CA ILE A 465 2.35 -13.07 -36.79
C ILE A 465 1.50 -14.33 -37.03
N GLU A 466 1.94 -15.22 -37.93
CA GLU A 466 1.26 -16.50 -38.13
C GLU A 466 1.31 -17.39 -36.89
N ASN A 467 2.46 -17.44 -36.21
CA ASN A 467 2.60 -18.23 -34.97
C ASN A 467 1.67 -17.73 -33.86
N ILE A 468 1.54 -16.41 -33.68
CA ILE A 468 0.62 -15.80 -32.71
C ILE A 468 -0.83 -16.15 -33.07
N LYS A 469 -1.20 -16.07 -34.36
CA LYS A 469 -2.55 -16.47 -34.84
C LYS A 469 -2.83 -17.95 -34.63
N LYS A 470 -1.84 -18.82 -34.82
CA LYS A 470 -1.96 -20.29 -34.71
C LYS A 470 -1.95 -20.78 -33.25
N ASN A 471 -1.18 -20.14 -32.36
CA ASN A 471 -1.00 -20.58 -30.98
C ASN A 471 -1.59 -19.61 -29.94
N LYS A 472 -2.91 -19.69 -29.70
CA LYS A 472 -3.59 -18.91 -28.64
C LYS A 472 -3.00 -19.09 -27.23
N ASN A 473 -2.33 -20.21 -26.96
CA ASN A 473 -1.67 -20.45 -25.67
C ASN A 473 -0.32 -19.69 -25.55
N LEU A 474 0.35 -19.40 -26.66
CA LEU A 474 1.57 -18.58 -26.68
C LEU A 474 1.25 -17.14 -26.29
N THR A 475 0.12 -16.57 -26.75
CA THR A 475 -0.34 -15.23 -26.35
C THR A 475 -0.48 -15.10 -24.82
N LYS A 476 -1.02 -16.15 -24.17
CA LYS A 476 -1.25 -16.20 -22.71
C LYS A 476 0.05 -16.29 -21.90
N ILE A 477 1.00 -17.10 -22.37
CA ILE A 477 2.32 -17.26 -21.73
C ILE A 477 3.19 -16.02 -21.99
N SER A 478 3.14 -15.47 -23.20
CA SER A 478 3.86 -14.25 -23.57
C SER A 478 3.39 -13.05 -22.76
N LEU A 479 2.09 -12.90 -22.50
CA LEU A 479 1.53 -11.89 -21.59
C LEU A 479 2.10 -11.96 -20.16
N TYR A 480 2.21 -13.17 -19.62
CA TYR A 480 2.77 -13.40 -18.29
C TYR A 480 4.28 -13.11 -18.24
N LEU A 481 5.02 -13.50 -19.28
CA LEU A 481 6.45 -13.20 -19.40
C LEU A 481 6.72 -11.71 -19.65
N LEU A 482 5.84 -11.05 -20.42
CA LEU A 482 5.78 -9.59 -20.64
C LEU A 482 5.63 -8.84 -19.32
N ALA A 483 4.68 -9.25 -18.49
CA ALA A 483 4.44 -8.64 -17.19
C ALA A 483 5.59 -8.87 -16.19
N ARG A 484 6.38 -9.93 -16.40
CA ARG A 484 7.56 -10.25 -15.59
C ARG A 484 8.82 -9.51 -16.06
N GLU A 485 8.98 -9.29 -17.37
CA GLU A 485 10.14 -8.57 -17.94
C GLU A 485 9.98 -7.05 -17.95
N ALA A 486 8.76 -6.52 -18.04
CA ALA A 486 8.48 -5.14 -17.65
C ALA A 486 8.64 -5.05 -16.13
N THR A 487 9.84 -4.68 -15.68
CA THR A 487 10.43 -4.91 -14.35
C THR A 487 9.64 -4.41 -13.12
N GLN A 488 8.42 -3.90 -13.26
CA GLN A 488 7.66 -3.30 -12.16
C GLN A 488 6.13 -3.52 -12.20
N LEU A 489 5.58 -4.38 -13.07
CA LEU A 489 4.13 -4.58 -13.15
C LEU A 489 3.55 -5.16 -11.84
N LYS A 490 2.90 -4.30 -11.04
CA LYS A 490 2.28 -4.69 -9.76
C LYS A 490 0.79 -4.91 -9.95
N LEU A 491 0.34 -6.14 -9.71
CA LEU A 491 -1.06 -6.46 -9.51
C LEU A 491 -1.52 -5.79 -8.20
N TYR A 492 -2.61 -5.00 -8.23
CA TYR A 492 -3.14 -4.35 -7.03
C TYR A 492 -3.43 -5.35 -5.90
N SER A 493 -4.09 -6.46 -6.24
CA SER A 493 -4.37 -7.55 -5.28
C SER A 493 -3.17 -8.49 -5.04
N GLY A 494 -2.04 -8.25 -5.70
CA GLY A 494 -0.90 -9.18 -5.72
C GLY A 494 -1.20 -10.50 -6.47
N LEU A 495 -0.15 -11.25 -6.81
CA LEU A 495 -0.28 -12.55 -7.50
C LEU A 495 -0.91 -13.61 -6.59
N GLY A 496 -0.65 -13.54 -5.29
CA GLY A 496 -1.17 -14.49 -4.30
C GLY A 496 -2.70 -14.54 -4.28
N ASP A 497 -3.37 -13.40 -4.40
CA ASP A 497 -4.84 -13.39 -4.42
C ASP A 497 -5.40 -13.85 -5.76
N ILE A 498 -4.74 -13.56 -6.89
CA ILE A 498 -5.15 -14.13 -8.18
C ILE A 498 -5.01 -15.66 -8.18
N VAL A 499 -3.95 -16.20 -7.57
CA VAL A 499 -3.76 -17.65 -7.38
C VAL A 499 -4.85 -18.24 -6.47
N LYS A 500 -5.27 -17.53 -5.42
CA LYS A 500 -6.42 -17.96 -4.60
C LYS A 500 -7.72 -17.92 -5.41
N ILE A 501 -7.95 -16.88 -6.22
CA ILE A 501 -9.15 -16.74 -7.06
C ILE A 501 -9.20 -17.82 -8.14
N SER A 502 -8.06 -18.23 -8.69
CA SER A 502 -7.99 -19.39 -9.58
C SER A 502 -8.17 -20.72 -8.84
N SER A 503 -8.33 -20.69 -7.52
CA SER A 503 -8.34 -21.86 -6.65
C SER A 503 -7.20 -22.83 -6.90
N PHE A 504 -6.02 -22.28 -7.25
CA PHE A 504 -4.82 -23.03 -7.64
C PHE A 504 -4.98 -23.88 -8.92
N VAL A 505 -6.02 -23.65 -9.73
CA VAL A 505 -6.19 -24.26 -11.05
C VAL A 505 -5.36 -23.47 -12.08
N ILE A 506 -4.33 -24.10 -12.64
CA ILE A 506 -3.37 -23.45 -13.56
C ILE A 506 -4.09 -22.85 -14.78
N LYS A 507 -5.04 -23.59 -15.37
CA LYS A 507 -5.82 -23.11 -16.51
C LYS A 507 -6.55 -21.80 -16.19
N ASP A 508 -7.24 -21.75 -15.05
CA ASP A 508 -7.98 -20.55 -14.64
C ASP A 508 -7.05 -19.41 -14.27
N LEU A 509 -5.89 -19.70 -13.68
CA LEU A 509 -4.86 -18.70 -13.40
C LEU A 509 -4.41 -18.01 -14.69
N LEU A 510 -4.08 -18.78 -15.72
CA LEU A 510 -3.64 -18.25 -17.01
C LEU A 510 -4.73 -17.44 -17.71
N GLU A 511 -5.98 -17.91 -17.69
CA GLU A 511 -7.10 -17.18 -18.29
C GLU A 511 -7.47 -15.91 -17.50
N LEU A 512 -7.38 -15.93 -16.16
CA LEU A 512 -7.56 -14.73 -15.33
C LEU A 512 -6.50 -13.68 -15.64
N LEU A 513 -5.23 -14.09 -15.68
CA LEU A 513 -4.12 -13.21 -16.02
C LEU A 513 -4.28 -12.64 -17.44
N GLU A 514 -4.70 -13.46 -18.41
CA GLU A 514 -4.99 -13.01 -19.76
C GLU A 514 -6.05 -11.90 -19.79
N VAL A 515 -7.17 -12.07 -19.09
CA VAL A 515 -8.25 -11.06 -19.06
C VAL A 515 -7.80 -9.80 -18.31
N ILE A 516 -7.10 -9.95 -17.19
CA ILE A 516 -6.54 -8.82 -16.43
C ILE A 516 -5.57 -8.00 -17.29
N PHE A 517 -4.59 -8.66 -17.92
CA PHE A 517 -3.61 -7.97 -18.74
C PHE A 517 -4.21 -7.39 -20.00
N SER A 518 -5.11 -8.09 -20.68
CA SER A 518 -5.78 -7.55 -21.87
C SER A 518 -6.52 -6.26 -21.53
N LYS A 519 -7.29 -6.27 -20.42
CA LYS A 519 -8.05 -5.09 -19.99
C LYS A 519 -7.15 -3.95 -19.53
N TYR A 520 -6.06 -4.28 -18.84
CA TYR A 520 -5.03 -3.32 -18.45
C TYR A 520 -4.33 -2.68 -19.65
N ILE A 521 -3.92 -3.48 -20.65
CA ILE A 521 -3.27 -2.99 -21.87
C ILE A 521 -4.22 -2.12 -22.67
N SER A 522 -5.48 -2.53 -22.84
CA SER A 522 -6.50 -1.70 -23.50
C SER A 522 -6.72 -0.38 -22.78
N TRP A 523 -6.74 -0.39 -21.44
CA TRP A 523 -6.85 0.81 -20.63
C TRP A 523 -5.61 1.71 -20.78
N GLN A 524 -4.40 1.15 -20.68
CA GLN A 524 -3.14 1.86 -20.85
C GLN A 524 -3.02 2.52 -22.23
N MET A 525 -3.32 1.77 -23.30
CA MET A 525 -3.31 2.31 -24.66
C MET A 525 -4.35 3.42 -24.85
N LYS A 526 -5.52 3.30 -24.21
CA LYS A 526 -6.56 4.32 -24.29
C LYS A 526 -6.18 5.61 -23.53
N GLU A 527 -5.60 5.49 -22.35
CA GLU A 527 -5.29 6.64 -21.48
C GLU A 527 -3.94 7.30 -21.79
N TYR A 528 -2.94 6.51 -22.21
CA TYR A 528 -1.55 6.97 -22.32
C TYR A 528 -0.94 6.76 -23.72
N GLY A 529 -1.60 6.02 -24.61
CA GLY A 529 -1.03 5.65 -25.92
C GLY A 529 0.20 4.72 -25.82
N SER A 530 0.50 4.20 -24.62
CA SER A 530 1.63 3.34 -24.30
C SER A 530 1.20 2.28 -23.29
N ILE A 531 1.85 1.11 -23.30
CA ILE A 531 1.42 -0.09 -22.53
C ILE A 531 2.01 -0.10 -21.09
N PHE A 532 2.95 0.79 -20.77
CA PHE A 532 3.78 0.68 -19.55
C PHE A 532 4.05 1.99 -18.81
N ASP A 533 3.31 3.07 -19.11
CA ASP A 533 3.55 4.36 -18.48
C ASP A 533 3.19 4.36 -16.98
N ASN A 534 2.23 3.50 -16.60
CA ASN A 534 1.91 3.26 -15.19
C ASN A 534 2.04 1.77 -14.83
N PRO A 535 3.09 1.34 -14.14
CA PRO A 535 3.36 -0.07 -13.87
C PRO A 535 2.42 -0.71 -12.84
N ILE A 536 1.37 -0.02 -12.35
CA ILE A 536 0.41 -0.58 -11.39
C ILE A 536 -0.93 -0.75 -12.08
N ILE A 537 -1.45 -1.98 -12.10
CA ILE A 537 -2.80 -2.26 -12.63
C ILE A 537 -3.84 -1.70 -11.63
N PRO A 538 -4.71 -0.74 -12.02
CA PRO A 538 -5.69 -0.18 -11.10
C PRO A 538 -6.63 -1.26 -10.55
N SER A 539 -7.00 -1.14 -9.27
CA SER A 539 -7.89 -2.08 -8.57
C SER A 539 -9.21 -2.28 -9.28
N LYS A 540 -9.78 -1.19 -9.83
CA LYS A 540 -11.03 -1.19 -10.59
C LYS A 540 -10.91 -2.06 -11.85
N ILE A 541 -9.87 -1.83 -12.67
CA ILE A 541 -9.62 -2.59 -13.89
C ILE A 541 -9.42 -4.07 -13.59
N GLN A 542 -8.64 -4.37 -12.56
CA GLN A 542 -8.40 -5.74 -12.11
C GLN A 542 -9.71 -6.42 -11.65
N SER A 543 -10.51 -5.75 -10.83
CA SER A 543 -11.77 -6.29 -10.31
C SER A 543 -12.79 -6.53 -11.42
N GLU A 544 -12.91 -5.59 -12.36
CA GLU A 544 -13.79 -5.75 -13.52
C GLU A 544 -13.34 -6.90 -14.42
N ALA A 545 -12.03 -7.04 -14.67
CA ALA A 545 -11.47 -8.14 -15.46
C ALA A 545 -11.74 -9.51 -14.81
N ILE A 546 -11.52 -9.63 -13.50
CA ILE A 546 -11.80 -10.87 -12.75
C ILE A 546 -13.31 -11.19 -12.81
N TYR A 547 -14.17 -10.18 -12.64
CA TYR A 547 -15.62 -10.39 -12.72
C TYR A 547 -16.08 -10.77 -14.13
N GLU A 548 -15.52 -10.18 -15.18
CA GLU A 548 -15.80 -10.56 -16.58
C GLU A 548 -15.40 -12.01 -16.85
N TYR A 549 -14.21 -12.41 -16.38
CA TYR A 549 -13.78 -13.80 -16.46
C TYR A 549 -14.76 -14.72 -15.70
N ALA A 550 -15.16 -14.35 -14.50
CA ALA A 550 -16.11 -15.12 -13.69
C ALA A 550 -17.46 -15.27 -14.39
N LYS A 551 -18.00 -14.16 -14.90
CA LYS A 551 -19.24 -14.14 -15.69
C LYS A 551 -19.12 -15.03 -16.93
N LYS A 552 -18.00 -14.98 -17.66
CA LYS A 552 -17.75 -15.86 -18.82
C LYS A 552 -17.68 -17.33 -18.41
N LYS A 553 -16.95 -17.65 -17.34
CA LYS A 553 -16.82 -19.02 -16.85
C LYS A 553 -18.18 -19.61 -16.43
N ILE A 554 -19.03 -18.83 -15.75
CA ILE A 554 -20.30 -19.32 -15.21
C ILE A 554 -21.46 -19.21 -16.21
N LYS A 555 -21.64 -18.07 -16.89
CA LYS A 555 -22.77 -17.89 -17.83
C LYS A 555 -22.52 -18.45 -19.21
N ILE A 556 -21.26 -18.69 -19.61
CA ILE A 556 -20.94 -19.17 -20.97
C ILE A 556 -20.30 -20.56 -20.89
N ASN A 557 -19.19 -20.71 -20.19
CA ASN A 557 -18.44 -21.96 -20.22
C ASN A 557 -19.20 -23.07 -19.51
N LEU A 558 -19.66 -22.88 -18.27
CA LEU A 558 -20.40 -23.90 -17.52
C LEU A 558 -21.60 -24.43 -18.30
N LEU A 559 -22.41 -23.53 -18.88
CA LEU A 559 -23.60 -23.89 -19.64
C LEU A 559 -23.28 -24.67 -20.93
N LYS A 560 -22.12 -24.44 -21.55
CA LYS A 560 -21.73 -25.05 -22.85
C LYS A 560 -20.77 -26.23 -22.72
N SER A 561 -19.95 -26.26 -21.67
CA SER A 561 -18.79 -27.16 -21.57
C SER A 561 -19.08 -28.47 -20.87
N THR A 562 -20.27 -28.62 -20.29
CA THR A 562 -20.63 -29.78 -19.46
C THR A 562 -22.02 -30.29 -19.84
N LYS A 563 -22.19 -31.61 -19.82
CA LYS A 563 -23.49 -32.25 -20.08
C LYS A 563 -24.53 -31.81 -19.05
N TYR A 564 -24.08 -31.53 -17.82
CA TYR A 564 -24.93 -31.07 -16.71
C TYR A 564 -24.83 -29.57 -16.45
N GLY A 565 -24.37 -28.77 -17.42
CA GLY A 565 -24.10 -27.34 -17.22
C GLY A 565 -25.29 -26.53 -16.69
N VAL A 566 -26.47 -26.76 -17.26
CA VAL A 566 -27.72 -26.11 -16.81
C VAL A 566 -28.09 -26.53 -15.38
N VAL A 567 -27.90 -27.80 -15.04
CA VAL A 567 -28.21 -28.34 -13.70
C VAL A 567 -27.23 -27.78 -12.67
N LEU A 568 -25.94 -27.74 -12.99
CA LEU A 568 -24.91 -27.16 -12.14
C LEU A 568 -25.11 -25.66 -11.94
N TYR A 569 -25.49 -24.93 -12.99
CA TYR A 569 -25.82 -23.50 -12.88
C TYR A 569 -26.99 -23.29 -11.91
N LYS A 570 -28.09 -24.03 -12.07
CA LYS A 570 -29.23 -23.99 -11.14
C LYS A 570 -28.85 -24.38 -9.71
N PHE A 571 -27.94 -25.33 -9.55
CA PHE A 571 -27.40 -25.70 -8.25
C PHE A 571 -26.62 -24.56 -7.60
N PHE A 572 -25.78 -23.85 -8.34
CA PHE A 572 -25.05 -22.68 -7.82
C PHE A 572 -25.97 -21.51 -7.50
N GLU A 573 -27.02 -21.27 -8.29
CA GLU A 573 -28.10 -20.32 -7.95
C GLU A 573 -28.82 -20.72 -6.65
N GLY A 574 -29.12 -22.01 -6.48
CA GLY A 574 -29.73 -22.52 -5.25
C GLY A 574 -28.83 -22.35 -4.02
N LEU A 575 -27.53 -22.60 -4.19
CA LEU A 575 -26.53 -22.32 -3.15
C LEU A 575 -26.41 -20.82 -2.87
N ASN A 576 -26.54 -19.95 -3.87
CA ASN A 576 -26.57 -18.51 -3.68
C ASN A 576 -27.67 -18.09 -2.75
N GLU A 577 -28.91 -18.47 -3.06
CA GLU A 577 -30.05 -18.16 -2.19
C GLU A 577 -29.89 -18.76 -0.79
N PHE A 578 -29.35 -19.99 -0.69
CA PHE A 578 -29.09 -20.63 0.60
C PHE A 578 -28.02 -19.92 1.46
N PHE A 579 -27.01 -19.34 0.83
CA PHE A 579 -25.96 -18.61 1.52
C PHE A 579 -26.30 -17.12 1.73
N LYS A 580 -27.14 -16.52 0.88
CA LYS A 580 -27.59 -15.12 0.95
C LYS A 580 -28.25 -14.80 2.29
N ASP A 581 -29.15 -15.65 2.75
CA ASP A 581 -29.78 -15.56 4.09
C ASP A 581 -28.75 -15.64 5.25
N GLN A 582 -27.58 -16.22 5.02
CA GLN A 582 -26.51 -16.33 6.03
C GLN A 582 -25.53 -15.16 6.00
N PHE A 583 -25.35 -14.53 4.83
CA PHE A 583 -24.49 -13.37 4.66
C PHE A 583 -25.16 -12.07 5.11
N GLU A 584 -26.50 -11.98 5.08
CA GLU A 584 -27.23 -10.81 5.61
C GLU A 584 -27.21 -10.73 7.15
N ILE A 585 -26.96 -11.84 7.85
CA ILE A 585 -27.05 -11.94 9.32
C ILE A 585 -25.66 -11.92 10.00
N GLN A 586 -24.57 -12.09 9.26
CA GLN A 586 -23.22 -12.19 9.84
C GLN A 586 -22.39 -10.94 9.58
N ALA A 587 -21.78 -10.41 10.64
CA ALA A 587 -20.89 -9.26 10.55
C ALA A 587 -19.72 -9.51 9.57
N SER A 588 -19.26 -8.44 8.93
CA SER A 588 -18.28 -8.41 7.82
C SER A 588 -16.93 -9.10 8.07
N TYR A 589 -16.64 -9.58 9.28
CA TYR A 589 -15.38 -10.18 9.70
C TYR A 589 -15.41 -11.71 9.88
N GLN A 590 -16.55 -12.38 9.73
CA GLN A 590 -16.55 -13.85 9.71
C GLN A 590 -16.03 -14.34 8.35
N ASN A 591 -15.01 -15.21 8.36
CA ASN A 591 -14.54 -15.95 7.19
C ASN A 591 -15.73 -16.64 6.52
N GLY A 592 -16.32 -16.00 5.52
CA GLY A 592 -17.61 -16.42 4.99
C GLY A 592 -17.60 -17.87 4.52
N ARG A 593 -18.77 -18.51 4.64
CA ARG A 593 -18.88 -19.92 4.31
C ARG A 593 -18.88 -20.10 2.80
N SER A 594 -17.81 -20.69 2.30
CA SER A 594 -17.62 -20.95 0.84
C SER A 594 -17.72 -22.43 0.48
N GLY A 595 -18.21 -23.26 1.40
CA GLY A 595 -18.28 -24.70 1.22
C GLY A 595 -19.26 -25.36 2.17
N PHE A 596 -19.48 -26.65 1.95
CA PHE A 596 -20.31 -27.49 2.79
C PHE A 596 -19.64 -28.85 3.01
N ALA A 597 -19.94 -29.48 4.14
CA ALA A 597 -19.57 -30.84 4.48
C ALA A 597 -20.84 -31.66 4.66
N LEU A 598 -20.76 -32.98 4.53
CA LEU A 598 -21.90 -33.85 4.78
C LEU A 598 -21.84 -34.42 6.21
N SER A 599 -22.92 -35.05 6.66
CA SER A 599 -22.96 -35.62 8.01
C SER A 599 -22.02 -36.82 8.13
N THR A 600 -21.97 -37.67 7.09
CA THR A 600 -21.23 -38.94 7.10
C THR A 600 -20.30 -39.12 5.89
N LEU A 601 -19.31 -39.99 6.03
CA LEU A 601 -18.40 -40.36 4.93
C LEU A 601 -19.14 -41.08 3.78
N GLU A 602 -20.12 -41.91 4.11
CA GLU A 602 -20.95 -42.63 3.14
C GLU A 602 -21.73 -41.67 2.25
N GLU A 603 -22.32 -40.63 2.82
CA GLU A 603 -22.98 -39.55 2.09
C GLU A 603 -22.00 -38.85 1.16
N CYS A 604 -20.76 -38.59 1.60
CA CYS A 604 -19.71 -37.97 0.78
C CYS A 604 -19.34 -38.85 -0.42
N VAL A 605 -19.15 -40.15 -0.21
CA VAL A 605 -18.86 -41.12 -1.28
C VAL A 605 -20.02 -41.20 -2.26
N LYS A 606 -21.26 -41.26 -1.76
CA LYS A 606 -22.48 -41.28 -2.58
C LYS A 606 -22.61 -40.01 -3.42
N LEU A 607 -22.32 -38.84 -2.86
CA LEU A 607 -22.35 -37.57 -3.57
C LEU A 607 -21.27 -37.51 -4.66
N LYS A 608 -20.03 -37.90 -4.33
CA LYS A 608 -18.91 -37.98 -5.29
C LYS A 608 -19.18 -38.93 -6.47
N ARG A 609 -19.95 -40.00 -6.25
CA ARG A 609 -20.38 -40.96 -7.29
C ARG A 609 -21.52 -40.43 -8.17
N SER A 610 -22.21 -39.36 -7.78
CA SER A 610 -23.24 -38.77 -8.64
C SER A 610 -22.58 -38.12 -9.86
N LYS A 611 -23.08 -38.43 -11.07
CA LYS A 611 -22.50 -37.96 -12.34
C LYS A 611 -22.34 -36.43 -12.37
N ILE A 612 -23.29 -35.70 -11.79
CA ILE A 612 -23.29 -34.23 -11.73
C ILE A 612 -22.13 -33.72 -10.86
N PHE A 613 -21.93 -34.27 -9.67
CA PHE A 613 -20.82 -33.85 -8.79
C PHE A 613 -19.47 -34.31 -9.28
N SER A 614 -19.36 -35.52 -9.84
CA SER A 614 -18.13 -35.98 -10.47
C SER A 614 -17.72 -35.00 -11.59
N GLU A 615 -18.69 -34.52 -12.39
CA GLU A 615 -18.44 -33.54 -13.44
C GLU A 615 -18.08 -32.15 -12.88
N ALA A 616 -18.73 -31.72 -11.80
CA ALA A 616 -18.37 -30.48 -11.10
C ALA A 616 -16.95 -30.50 -10.53
N LEU A 617 -16.52 -31.63 -9.96
CA LEU A 617 -15.17 -31.83 -9.44
C LEU A 617 -14.15 -31.93 -10.59
N ALA A 618 -14.44 -32.70 -11.64
CA ALA A 618 -13.55 -32.88 -12.79
C ALA A 618 -13.29 -31.55 -13.53
N ASN A 619 -14.30 -30.68 -13.63
CA ASN A 619 -14.18 -29.35 -14.23
C ASN A 619 -13.76 -28.27 -13.22
N SER A 620 -13.41 -28.66 -11.99
CA SER A 620 -12.98 -27.74 -10.92
C SER A 620 -14.00 -26.64 -10.60
N TYR A 621 -15.30 -26.88 -10.75
CA TYR A 621 -16.34 -25.98 -10.21
C TYR A 621 -16.52 -26.18 -8.70
N LEU A 622 -16.17 -27.37 -8.20
CA LEU A 622 -16.07 -27.70 -6.78
C LEU A 622 -14.68 -28.24 -6.46
N ILE A 623 -14.25 -28.05 -5.21
CA ILE A 623 -12.96 -28.51 -4.69
C ILE A 623 -13.23 -29.35 -3.46
N SER A 624 -12.92 -30.64 -3.54
CA SER A 624 -13.01 -31.54 -2.38
C SER A 624 -11.72 -31.46 -1.60
N LYS A 625 -11.78 -31.06 -0.32
CA LYS A 625 -10.64 -31.08 0.61
C LYS A 625 -10.89 -32.08 1.72
N ASP A 626 -9.90 -32.91 1.99
CA ASP A 626 -9.87 -33.79 3.15
C ASP A 626 -9.44 -32.97 4.38
N ILE A 627 -10.31 -32.89 5.39
CA ILE A 627 -10.07 -32.13 6.62
C ILE A 627 -9.65 -33.03 7.79
N SER A 628 -9.64 -34.35 7.62
CA SER A 628 -9.21 -35.31 8.64
C SER A 628 -7.73 -35.16 9.01
N LYS A 629 -6.91 -34.62 8.09
CA LYS A 629 -5.45 -34.49 8.24
C LYS A 629 -4.97 -33.23 8.97
N GLY A 630 -5.86 -32.38 9.49
CA GLY A 630 -5.47 -31.06 10.03
C GLY A 630 -6.16 -30.57 11.30
N TYR A 631 -7.18 -31.26 11.82
CA TYR A 631 -7.92 -30.84 13.02
C TYR A 631 -8.28 -32.04 13.90
N GLU A 632 -7.60 -32.21 15.04
CA GLU A 632 -7.77 -33.38 15.93
C GLU A 632 -9.16 -33.47 16.59
N GLU A 633 -9.90 -32.36 16.67
CA GLU A 633 -11.20 -32.26 17.37
C GLU A 633 -12.42 -32.75 16.55
N HIS A 634 -12.24 -33.14 15.28
CA HIS A 634 -13.37 -33.44 14.37
C HIS A 634 -13.52 -34.91 13.95
N LYS A 635 -12.86 -35.84 14.63
CA LYS A 635 -12.86 -37.31 14.34
C LYS A 635 -14.23 -38.02 14.34
N LYS A 636 -15.37 -37.31 14.44
CA LYS A 636 -16.73 -37.88 14.47
C LYS A 636 -17.69 -37.37 13.37
N LYS A 637 -17.27 -36.50 12.44
CA LYS A 637 -18.12 -35.96 11.34
C LYS A 637 -17.33 -35.87 10.03
N SER A 638 -18.01 -35.97 8.88
CA SER A 638 -17.40 -36.28 7.56
C SER A 638 -16.00 -35.72 7.31
N ASP A 639 -15.11 -36.56 6.78
CA ASP A 639 -13.71 -36.21 6.49
C ASP A 639 -13.52 -35.23 5.31
N TYR A 640 -14.58 -34.87 4.59
CA TYR A 640 -14.49 -34.06 3.36
C TYR A 640 -15.35 -32.80 3.39
N VAL A 641 -14.76 -31.70 2.93
CA VAL A 641 -15.45 -30.44 2.65
C VAL A 641 -15.44 -30.18 1.15
N PHE A 642 -16.59 -29.83 0.59
CA PHE A 642 -16.75 -29.38 -0.77
C PHE A 642 -16.78 -27.85 -0.79
N TYR A 643 -15.68 -27.25 -1.21
CA TYR A 643 -15.56 -25.82 -1.42
C TYR A 643 -15.99 -25.44 -2.83
N LEU A 644 -16.59 -24.26 -2.96
CA LEU A 644 -16.86 -23.62 -4.22
C LEU A 644 -15.56 -23.09 -4.83
N HIS A 645 -15.44 -23.22 -6.15
CA HIS A 645 -14.37 -22.57 -6.87
C HIS A 645 -14.45 -21.05 -6.69
N ARG A 646 -13.32 -20.37 -6.43
CA ARG A 646 -13.33 -18.94 -6.05
C ARG A 646 -13.82 -18.01 -7.15
N VAL A 647 -13.68 -18.40 -8.41
CA VAL A 647 -14.34 -17.70 -9.53
C VAL A 647 -15.87 -17.69 -9.39
N ILE A 648 -16.49 -18.75 -8.85
CA ILE A 648 -17.92 -18.77 -8.54
C ILE A 648 -18.22 -17.78 -7.41
N CYS A 649 -17.38 -17.76 -6.37
CA CYS A 649 -17.51 -16.77 -5.30
C CYS A 649 -17.45 -15.33 -5.85
N VAL A 650 -16.51 -15.02 -6.74
CA VAL A 650 -16.44 -13.68 -7.36
C VAL A 650 -17.71 -13.36 -8.15
N PHE A 651 -18.26 -14.34 -8.89
CA PHE A 651 -19.49 -14.12 -9.68
C PHE A 651 -20.70 -13.77 -8.82
N TYR A 652 -20.86 -14.41 -7.66
CA TYR A 652 -21.98 -14.17 -6.73
C TYR A 652 -21.67 -13.15 -5.61
N GLY A 653 -20.47 -12.57 -5.59
CA GLY A 653 -20.06 -11.64 -4.53
C GLY A 653 -19.81 -12.31 -3.17
N TRP A 654 -19.48 -13.61 -3.13
CA TRP A 654 -19.13 -14.32 -1.91
C TRP A 654 -17.65 -14.15 -1.52
N PRO A 655 -17.30 -14.41 -0.25
CA PRO A 655 -15.92 -14.34 0.20
C PRO A 655 -14.97 -15.27 -0.55
N ILE A 656 -13.84 -14.69 -0.99
CA ILE A 656 -12.78 -15.36 -1.76
C ILE A 656 -11.87 -16.20 -0.85
N ALA A 657 -11.72 -15.82 0.43
CA ALA A 657 -10.95 -16.59 1.39
C ALA A 657 -11.54 -17.99 1.58
N LEU A 658 -10.68 -19.01 1.72
CA LEU A 658 -11.06 -20.35 2.19
C LEU A 658 -11.57 -20.26 3.62
N GLY A 659 -12.85 -19.91 3.76
CA GLY A 659 -13.57 -19.76 5.02
C GLY A 659 -14.49 -20.94 5.30
N GLY A 660 -15.19 -20.89 6.44
CA GLY A 660 -15.88 -22.03 7.08
C GLY A 660 -16.81 -22.83 6.16
N TYR A 661 -17.26 -23.98 6.64
CA TYR A 661 -18.20 -24.83 5.92
C TYR A 661 -19.41 -25.12 6.79
N LYS A 662 -20.54 -25.46 6.16
CA LYS A 662 -21.75 -25.89 6.86
C LYS A 662 -21.94 -27.39 6.68
N TYR A 663 -22.27 -28.07 7.77
CA TYR A 663 -22.80 -29.43 7.67
C TYR A 663 -24.20 -29.39 7.07
N THR A 664 -24.37 -30.09 5.96
CA THR A 664 -25.63 -30.18 5.21
C THR A 664 -25.95 -31.66 5.00
N ARG A 665 -27.23 -32.05 5.03
CA ARG A 665 -27.61 -33.44 4.77
C ARG A 665 -27.51 -33.74 3.28
N TYR A 666 -27.23 -34.99 2.94
CA TYR A 666 -27.17 -35.43 1.55
C TYR A 666 -28.46 -35.10 0.78
N GLU A 667 -29.63 -35.32 1.40
CA GLU A 667 -30.92 -35.06 0.77
C GLU A 667 -31.12 -33.58 0.45
N ASP A 668 -30.63 -32.67 1.30
CA ASP A 668 -30.73 -31.23 1.08
C ASP A 668 -29.91 -30.84 -0.16
N VAL A 669 -28.66 -31.32 -0.26
CA VAL A 669 -27.80 -31.10 -1.44
C VAL A 669 -28.43 -31.66 -2.71
N MET A 670 -29.00 -32.87 -2.63
CA MET A 670 -29.69 -33.49 -3.77
C MET A 670 -30.98 -32.75 -4.15
N ASN A 671 -31.72 -32.23 -3.16
CA ASN A 671 -32.91 -31.42 -3.43
C ASN A 671 -32.52 -30.09 -4.12
N PHE A 672 -31.42 -29.45 -3.71
CA PHE A 672 -30.90 -28.28 -4.42
C PHE A 672 -30.53 -28.61 -5.87
N LEU A 673 -29.83 -29.73 -6.09
CA LEU A 673 -29.44 -30.20 -7.43
C LEU A 673 -30.65 -30.50 -8.33
N LEU A 674 -31.65 -31.20 -7.81
CA LEU A 674 -32.74 -31.75 -8.61
C LEU A 674 -33.89 -30.77 -8.80
N LYS A 675 -34.20 -29.97 -7.77
CA LYS A 675 -35.41 -29.15 -7.72
C LYS A 675 -35.12 -27.66 -7.80
N GLY A 676 -33.88 -27.22 -7.55
CA GLY A 676 -33.55 -25.79 -7.47
C GLY A 676 -34.35 -25.01 -6.43
N MET A 677 -34.99 -25.69 -5.48
CA MET A 677 -35.87 -25.09 -4.47
C MET A 677 -35.29 -25.25 -3.07
N ILE A 678 -35.38 -24.18 -2.28
CA ILE A 678 -35.07 -24.14 -0.86
C ILE A 678 -36.08 -25.02 -0.11
N PRO A 679 -35.67 -25.80 0.92
CA PRO A 679 -36.64 -26.44 1.81
C PRO A 679 -37.61 -25.37 2.38
N PRO A 680 -38.92 -25.65 2.47
CA PRO A 680 -39.89 -24.64 2.89
C PRO A 680 -39.52 -24.02 4.24
N LYS A 681 -39.67 -22.69 4.34
CA LYS A 681 -39.34 -21.77 5.46
C LYS A 681 -40.00 -22.10 6.83
N LYS A 682 -40.26 -23.37 7.18
CA LYS A 682 -40.94 -23.74 8.43
C LYS A 682 -40.06 -23.75 9.68
N LYS A 683 -38.72 -23.79 9.58
CA LYS A 683 -37.86 -23.90 10.79
C LYS A 683 -37.41 -22.58 11.44
N ILE A 684 -37.32 -21.47 10.71
CA ILE A 684 -36.81 -20.21 11.30
C ILE A 684 -37.89 -19.55 12.17
N LYS A 685 -39.15 -19.49 11.70
CA LYS A 685 -40.26 -18.92 12.49
C LYS A 685 -40.53 -19.73 13.76
N GLN A 686 -40.34 -21.05 13.71
CA GLN A 686 -40.56 -21.94 14.85
C GLN A 686 -39.40 -21.91 15.85
N SER A 687 -38.15 -21.75 15.40
CA SER A 687 -37.02 -21.46 16.29
C SER A 687 -37.11 -20.08 16.94
N LEU A 688 -37.58 -19.06 16.21
CA LEU A 688 -37.81 -17.72 16.78
C LEU A 688 -38.95 -17.74 17.80
N MET A 689 -40.07 -18.41 17.48
CA MET A 689 -41.20 -18.59 18.40
C MET A 689 -40.83 -19.42 19.63
N ASN A 690 -39.98 -20.45 19.48
CA ASN A 690 -39.48 -21.24 20.62
C ASN A 690 -38.46 -20.48 21.47
N PHE A 691 -37.75 -19.50 20.88
CA PHE A 691 -36.86 -18.60 21.60
C PHE A 691 -37.68 -17.56 22.39
N ILE A 692 -38.70 -16.97 21.76
CA ILE A 692 -39.63 -16.01 22.41
C ILE A 692 -40.42 -16.69 23.54
N LYS A 693 -40.93 -17.91 23.33
CA LYS A 693 -41.63 -18.67 24.39
C LYS A 693 -40.75 -19.04 25.59
N ARG A 694 -39.42 -19.10 25.43
CA ARG A 694 -38.49 -19.40 26.53
C ARG A 694 -38.06 -18.15 27.29
N SER A 695 -38.24 -16.96 26.72
CA SER A 695 -37.97 -15.68 27.40
C SER A 695 -39.15 -15.18 28.23
N ASP A 696 -40.36 -15.71 28.01
CA ASP A 696 -41.54 -15.40 28.83
C ASP A 696 -41.66 -16.29 30.09
N ASP A 697 -40.84 -17.36 30.17
CA ASP A 697 -40.74 -18.29 31.30
C ASP A 697 -39.53 -18.02 32.23
N ILE A 698 -38.83 -16.87 32.06
CA ILE A 698 -37.75 -16.36 32.92
C ILE A 698 -38.16 -14.99 33.46
#